data_AF-A0A8I0AHT1-F1
#
_entry.id   AF-A0A8I0AHT1-F1
#
_cell.length_a   1.000
_cell.length_b   1.000
_cell.length_c   1.000
_cell.angle_alpha   90.00
_cell.angle_beta   90.00
_cell.angle_gamma   90.00
#
_symmetry.space_group_name_H-M   'P 1'
#
loop_
_entity.id
_entity.type
_entity.pdbx_description
1 polymer ?
#
loop_
_entity_poly.entity_id
_entity_poly.type
_entity_poly.pdbx_seq_one_letter_code
_entity_poly.pdbx_strand_id
1 'polypeptide(L)'
;MKKIGTLVIRIIVMAVFFVITIFLVDKFQNRQYKNLAMEMENATLPLVYVDYEGRYINCLHGYTTVVDTTMLRDCITPVTDDKKVTFAVDDKNGYAKTYSYELRSISSDSLIENGDLTSDTEENGYRIFDIDIRMDIKPDTEYMLIFKLDGADGQTVRYYTRIVVNDNYHASELLDFVEQFNASTFDYEANEEGSFIYPYMQAYKGQDDDSLSMGHLNLTSSYKELVWSGVNPVRITSIIPQIKEIDVNYAVIELDYVTMAENTDGESDYYSVREYYRVSYKEPETEDDTETATGVEDAEASEDTGEADNAGTISVMNFDRYIDEYFNRTGVDNKNNVYEIGVVLDEKLDYRYSSDNKKIGFVRNGQLWLYNYSENQISMVFGFWMDDVENVRNTYNNYGINMISMDDDGNMIFAVYGYMNRGAHEGKLGISLCSYDAAEQEVTELVFAECNEPYAAMKDEVSRLTYYDGTNFYFMLGNKVNCINVEAKQLSYYVDHVSLDHVYVSDDMQVMAYDSSDQAADNATLTLVNFATGQTYTLDAGAGKSLVCYGFKNRDLIYGICNTADSDISIDKDSFAKKNLSEKVYSRIPSYKLFIVDENGNQIKEYQKDDNYIIDISVEDDLIYMTKGSKKTDRFRLAEDDFITYKESDDVKRVDITTKTTSGIAKLYFTVPSNIYLTYIPYLNITKNTVGDRSSDMLITVEDEYAGYMVYDNLGLTGIYEKAGDAINRATQIAGIVVSKDGEIVYRQSEMQAYNTIASSIYHQSSGSVDASLWDCVYMTLIYEGVTDLTYEDMKASGTDPVQVLTELGKYPGADISGISLDLVFGYISNGIPVISRINDGRYVMVVSYNSEAVRYYDPVLDTEVRVSRKEYEAAMSQGNNELYSYVQE
;
A
#
# COMPACT_ATOMS: atom_id res chain seq x y z
N MET A 1 -29.70 33.41 75.23
CA MET A 1 -28.35 33.66 74.65
C MET A 1 -27.41 32.46 74.69
N LYS A 2 -27.31 31.64 75.76
CA LYS A 2 -26.38 30.49 75.82
C LYS A 2 -26.59 29.40 74.75
N LYS A 3 -27.82 29.09 74.33
CA LYS A 3 -28.12 28.05 73.32
C LYS A 3 -27.74 28.42 71.87
N ILE A 4 -27.74 29.71 71.53
CA ILE A 4 -27.40 30.19 70.17
C ILE A 4 -25.88 30.17 69.97
N GLY A 5 -25.11 30.57 70.99
CA GLY A 5 -23.63 30.50 70.94
C GLY A 5 -23.10 29.08 70.74
N THR A 6 -23.72 28.07 71.38
CA THR A 6 -23.30 26.67 71.20
C THR A 6 -23.63 26.11 69.81
N LEU A 7 -24.72 26.57 69.19
CA LEU A 7 -25.10 26.17 67.83
C LEU A 7 -24.13 26.78 66.79
N VAL A 8 -23.82 28.07 66.94
CA VAL A 8 -22.88 28.78 66.05
C VAL A 8 -21.47 28.18 66.15
N ILE A 9 -21.00 27.83 67.35
CA ILE A 9 -19.70 27.16 67.53
C ILE A 9 -19.68 25.78 66.85
N ARG A 10 -20.76 25.01 66.90
CA ARG A 10 -20.83 23.69 66.22
C ARG A 10 -20.79 23.83 64.69
N ILE A 11 -21.47 24.83 64.14
CA ILE A 11 -21.45 25.11 62.70
C ILE A 11 -20.04 25.52 62.26
N ILE A 12 -19.37 26.39 63.02
CA ILE A 12 -17.99 26.80 62.71
C ILE A 12 -17.03 25.61 62.81
N VAL A 13 -17.16 24.76 63.83
CA VAL A 13 -16.30 23.57 63.97
C VAL A 13 -16.53 22.58 62.82
N MET A 14 -17.78 22.35 62.39
CA MET A 14 -18.07 21.50 61.23
C MET A 14 -17.54 22.09 59.92
N ALA A 15 -17.65 23.40 59.72
CA ALA A 15 -17.10 24.07 58.55
C ALA A 15 -15.57 23.98 58.50
N VAL A 16 -14.91 24.18 59.64
CA VAL A 16 -13.45 24.03 59.75
C VAL A 16 -13.03 22.58 59.49
N PHE A 17 -13.76 21.60 60.05
CA PHE A 17 -13.48 20.19 59.78
C PHE A 17 -13.69 19.84 58.31
N PHE A 18 -14.76 20.32 57.68
CA PHE A 18 -15.06 20.10 56.27
C PHE A 18 -13.97 20.68 55.36
N VAL A 19 -13.49 21.90 55.64
CA VAL A 19 -12.39 22.53 54.88
C VAL A 19 -11.08 21.77 55.08
N ILE A 20 -10.78 21.31 56.30
CA ILE A 20 -9.59 20.50 56.58
C ILE A 20 -9.69 19.13 55.88
N THR A 21 -10.87 18.50 55.86
CA THR A 21 -11.08 17.23 55.15
C THR A 21 -10.94 17.41 53.65
N ILE A 22 -11.51 18.47 53.06
CA ILE A 22 -11.29 18.79 51.64
C ILE A 22 -9.81 19.03 51.37
N PHE A 23 -9.12 19.81 52.20
CA PHE A 23 -7.70 20.07 52.03
C PHE A 23 -6.83 18.81 52.20
N LEU A 24 -7.22 17.88 53.08
CA LEU A 24 -6.52 16.60 53.24
C LEU A 24 -6.85 15.61 52.13
N VAL A 25 -8.09 15.55 51.64
CA VAL A 25 -8.50 14.75 50.48
C VAL A 25 -7.81 15.27 49.23
N ASP A 26 -7.83 16.58 49.00
CA ASP A 26 -7.08 17.25 47.93
C ASP A 26 -5.58 16.95 48.05
N LYS A 27 -4.98 17.05 49.24
CA LYS A 27 -3.54 16.78 49.42
C LYS A 27 -3.16 15.28 49.38
N PHE A 28 -4.06 14.36 49.69
CA PHE A 28 -3.81 12.91 49.62
C PHE A 28 -4.13 12.34 48.23
N GLN A 29 -5.21 12.80 47.57
CA GLN A 29 -5.55 12.45 46.18
C GLN A 29 -4.59 13.16 45.20
N ASN A 30 -4.30 14.46 45.36
CA ASN A 30 -3.35 15.18 44.49
C ASN A 30 -1.88 14.78 44.69
N ARG A 31 -1.54 14.00 45.72
CA ARG A 31 -0.17 13.48 45.90
C ARG A 31 0.15 12.28 45.01
N GLN A 32 -0.86 11.64 44.40
CA GLN A 32 -0.66 10.59 43.40
C GLN A 32 -0.51 11.14 41.97
N TYR A 33 -0.86 12.40 41.71
CA TYR A 33 -0.62 13.06 40.42
C TYR A 33 0.84 13.53 40.33
N LYS A 34 1.77 12.59 40.16
CA LYS A 34 3.08 12.93 39.61
C LYS A 34 3.06 13.09 38.09
N ASN A 35 2.00 12.61 37.43
CA ASN A 35 1.74 12.81 36.01
C ASN A 35 0.39 13.54 35.88
N LEU A 36 0.36 14.66 35.16
CA LEU A 36 -0.89 15.31 34.77
C LEU A 36 -1.38 14.58 33.51
N ALA A 37 -2.59 14.03 33.51
CA ALA A 37 -3.19 13.47 32.30
C ALA A 37 -4.06 14.53 31.60
N MET A 38 -3.90 14.66 30.28
CA MET A 38 -4.62 15.64 29.44
C MET A 38 -5.17 14.95 28.20
N GLU A 39 -6.21 15.51 27.59
CA GLU A 39 -6.62 15.11 26.24
C GLU A 39 -5.51 15.49 25.24
N MET A 40 -5.39 14.73 24.15
CA MET A 40 -4.41 14.99 23.10
C MET A 40 -4.63 16.37 22.48
N GLU A 41 -3.56 17.12 22.18
CA GLU A 41 -3.68 18.43 21.52
C GLU A 41 -4.30 18.28 20.12
N ASN A 42 -5.15 19.24 19.70
CA ASN A 42 -5.76 19.24 18.37
C ASN A 42 -4.73 19.45 17.26
N ALA A 43 -5.02 18.98 16.04
CA ALA A 43 -4.21 19.27 14.87
C ALA A 43 -4.09 20.80 14.66
N THR A 44 -2.87 21.27 14.39
CA THR A 44 -2.49 22.67 14.22
C THR A 44 -1.92 22.97 12.84
N LEU A 45 -1.43 21.97 12.11
CA LEU A 45 -0.82 22.17 10.81
C LEU A 45 -1.86 22.62 9.75
N PRO A 46 -1.53 23.61 8.91
CA PRO A 46 -2.36 23.99 7.77
C PRO A 46 -2.51 22.83 6.77
N LEU A 47 -3.62 22.82 6.03
CA LEU A 47 -3.77 22.01 4.82
C LEU A 47 -3.43 22.87 3.60
N VAL A 48 -2.87 22.24 2.57
CA VAL A 48 -2.53 22.90 1.30
C VAL A 48 -3.28 22.18 0.20
N TYR A 49 -3.97 22.93 -0.65
CA TYR A 49 -4.67 22.42 -1.82
C TYR A 49 -4.03 23.00 -3.07
N VAL A 50 -4.03 22.24 -4.16
CA VAL A 50 -3.70 22.76 -5.49
C VAL A 50 -4.96 23.41 -6.06
N ASP A 51 -4.84 24.64 -6.54
CA ASP A 51 -5.89 25.30 -7.32
C ASP A 51 -5.60 25.08 -8.80
N TYR A 52 -6.41 24.23 -9.42
CA TYR A 52 -6.33 23.90 -10.84
C TYR A 52 -7.54 24.48 -11.55
N GLU A 53 -7.34 25.57 -12.29
CA GLU A 53 -8.38 26.29 -13.04
C GLU A 53 -9.60 26.72 -12.20
N GLY A 54 -9.41 27.05 -10.92
CA GLY A 54 -10.47 27.45 -9.99
C GLY A 54 -11.12 26.27 -9.25
N ARG A 55 -10.65 25.04 -9.46
CA ARG A 55 -11.04 23.83 -8.72
C ARG A 55 -9.93 23.43 -7.76
N TYR A 56 -10.28 23.20 -6.50
CA TYR A 56 -9.34 22.62 -5.53
C TYR A 56 -9.20 21.11 -5.75
N ILE A 57 -7.97 20.69 -6.00
CA ILE A 57 -7.55 19.28 -6.11
C ILE A 57 -6.37 19.03 -5.16
N ASN A 58 -5.97 17.76 -5.01
CA ASN A 58 -4.75 17.34 -4.31
C ASN A 58 -4.61 17.97 -2.91
N CYS A 59 -5.34 17.45 -1.92
CA CYS A 59 -5.22 17.86 -0.52
C CYS A 59 -3.91 17.35 0.09
N LEU A 60 -2.95 18.24 0.32
CA LEU A 60 -1.62 17.92 0.82
C LEU A 60 -1.55 18.10 2.35
N HIS A 61 -0.99 17.10 3.02
CA HIS A 61 -0.70 17.10 4.45
C HIS A 61 0.74 17.53 4.74
N GLY A 62 0.95 18.22 5.86
CA GLY A 62 2.22 18.84 6.20
C GLY A 62 3.15 17.94 7.00
N TYR A 63 4.37 17.72 6.50
CA TYR A 63 5.40 16.95 7.19
C TYR A 63 6.39 17.86 7.92
N THR A 64 6.61 17.62 9.21
CA THR A 64 7.59 18.38 10.01
C THR A 64 9.01 17.83 9.87
N THR A 65 9.16 16.63 9.34
CA THR A 65 10.43 15.99 9.00
C THR A 65 10.65 15.96 7.49
N VAL A 66 11.83 15.55 7.05
CA VAL A 66 12.10 15.29 5.63
C VAL A 66 11.65 13.87 5.33
N VAL A 67 10.76 13.72 4.36
CA VAL A 67 10.28 12.43 3.86
C VAL A 67 11.22 11.94 2.75
N ASP A 68 11.43 10.63 2.69
CA ASP A 68 12.04 10.01 1.53
C ASP A 68 11.06 10.04 0.34
N THR A 69 11.38 10.86 -0.66
CA THR A 69 10.48 11.13 -1.77
C THR A 69 10.50 10.04 -2.84
N THR A 70 11.53 9.18 -2.87
CA THR A 70 11.60 8.07 -3.84
C THR A 70 10.46 7.07 -3.59
N MET A 71 10.05 6.94 -2.32
CA MET A 71 8.95 6.10 -1.85
C MET A 71 7.62 6.87 -1.68
N LEU A 72 7.61 8.18 -1.90
CA LEU A 72 6.44 9.04 -1.73
C LEU A 72 5.73 9.28 -3.07
N ARG A 73 4.84 8.36 -3.43
CA ARG A 73 4.04 8.44 -4.66
C ARG A 73 2.57 8.72 -4.37
N ASP A 74 2.30 9.89 -3.81
CA ASP A 74 0.94 10.35 -3.49
C ASP A 74 0.32 11.06 -4.70
N CYS A 75 0.03 12.37 -4.61
CA CYS A 75 -0.62 13.11 -5.68
C CYS A 75 0.34 13.63 -6.76
N ILE A 76 -0.14 13.69 -8.01
CA ILE A 76 0.49 14.36 -9.14
C ILE A 76 -0.36 15.55 -9.60
N THR A 77 0.29 16.67 -9.90
CA THR A 77 -0.34 17.91 -10.35
C THR A 77 0.01 18.14 -11.82
N PRO A 78 -0.97 18.07 -12.75
CA PRO A 78 -0.74 18.47 -14.13
C PRO A 78 -0.49 19.98 -14.19
N VAL A 79 0.44 20.37 -15.05
CA VAL A 79 0.84 21.76 -15.25
C VAL A 79 0.77 22.06 -16.75
N THR A 80 0.13 23.17 -17.12
CA THR A 80 0.07 23.57 -18.54
C THR A 80 1.40 24.15 -19.01
N ASP A 81 1.55 24.40 -20.31
CA ASP A 81 2.75 24.98 -20.92
C ASP A 81 3.10 26.39 -20.38
N ASP A 82 2.18 27.04 -19.66
CA ASP A 82 2.45 28.28 -18.93
C ASP A 82 3.33 28.11 -17.68
N LYS A 83 3.54 26.85 -17.26
CA LYS A 83 4.35 26.41 -16.12
C LYS A 83 3.97 27.06 -14.79
N LYS A 84 2.67 27.31 -14.60
CA LYS A 84 2.14 27.88 -13.36
C LYS A 84 1.51 26.82 -12.46
N VAL A 85 1.78 26.95 -11.17
CA VAL A 85 1.13 26.15 -10.12
C VAL A 85 0.61 27.09 -9.05
N THR A 86 -0.66 26.95 -8.71
CA THR A 86 -1.30 27.76 -7.67
C THR A 86 -1.65 26.90 -6.47
N PHE A 87 -1.31 27.37 -5.27
CA PHE A 87 -1.65 26.72 -4.00
C PHE A 87 -2.60 27.57 -3.17
N ALA A 88 -3.64 26.92 -2.63
CA ALA A 88 -4.56 27.47 -1.64
C ALA A 88 -4.27 26.89 -0.25
N VAL A 89 -3.89 27.75 0.71
CA VAL A 89 -3.41 27.33 2.03
C VAL A 89 -4.43 27.67 3.12
N ASP A 90 -4.89 26.67 3.87
CA ASP A 90 -5.78 26.82 5.03
C ASP A 90 -5.01 27.20 6.31
N ASP A 91 -4.44 28.41 6.30
CA ASP A 91 -3.66 28.97 7.42
C ASP A 91 -4.43 30.06 8.19
N LYS A 92 -5.71 29.81 8.48
CA LYS A 92 -6.58 30.76 9.19
C LYS A 92 -6.09 31.10 10.59
N ASN A 93 -5.33 30.20 11.21
CA ASN A 93 -4.78 30.37 12.56
C ASN A 93 -3.44 31.11 12.57
N GLY A 94 -2.86 31.43 11.40
CA GLY A 94 -1.60 32.16 11.29
C GLY A 94 -0.40 31.37 11.81
N TYR A 95 -0.33 30.09 11.46
CA TYR A 95 0.79 29.19 11.74
C TYR A 95 2.09 29.70 11.12
N ALA A 96 2.07 30.02 9.81
CA ALA A 96 3.28 30.28 9.05
C ALA A 96 3.66 31.78 9.01
N LYS A 97 4.96 32.04 9.08
CA LYS A 97 5.58 33.36 8.91
C LYS A 97 6.06 33.60 7.49
N THR A 98 6.67 32.58 6.90
CA THR A 98 7.24 32.62 5.56
C THR A 98 6.83 31.37 4.79
N TYR A 99 6.77 31.53 3.49
CA TYR A 99 6.41 30.49 2.53
C TYR A 99 7.53 30.43 1.49
N SER A 100 7.87 29.23 1.06
CA SER A 100 8.86 29.01 0.01
C SER A 100 8.57 27.70 -0.72
N TYR A 101 9.26 27.43 -1.82
CA TYR A 101 9.18 26.15 -2.50
C TYR A 101 10.55 25.65 -2.96
N GLU A 102 10.63 24.35 -3.21
CA GLU A 102 11.72 23.69 -3.94
C GLU A 102 11.13 22.82 -5.05
N LEU A 103 11.73 22.87 -6.23
CA LEU A 103 11.50 21.94 -7.33
C LEU A 103 12.74 21.08 -7.50
N ARG A 104 12.57 19.77 -7.50
CA ARG A 104 13.68 18.79 -7.55
C ARG A 104 13.40 17.73 -8.62
N SER A 105 14.44 16.99 -9.01
CA SER A 105 14.25 15.72 -9.73
C SER A 105 13.33 14.79 -8.94
N ILE A 106 12.69 13.81 -9.61
CA ILE A 106 11.83 12.86 -8.90
C ILE A 106 12.59 12.05 -7.83
N SER A 107 13.87 11.74 -8.08
CA SER A 107 14.81 11.15 -7.12
C SER A 107 15.18 12.08 -5.96
N SER A 108 14.79 13.35 -5.99
CA SER A 108 15.19 14.42 -5.06
C SER A 108 16.69 14.76 -4.95
N ASP A 109 17.57 14.04 -5.64
CA ASP A 109 19.02 14.29 -5.60
C ASP A 109 19.44 15.63 -6.19
N SER A 110 18.69 16.12 -7.18
CA SER A 110 18.99 17.37 -7.88
C SER A 110 17.98 18.45 -7.57
N LEU A 111 18.44 19.54 -6.96
CA LEU A 111 17.67 20.78 -6.86
C LEU A 111 17.64 21.47 -8.23
N ILE A 112 16.46 21.67 -8.78
CA ILE A 112 16.24 22.34 -10.06
C ILE A 112 16.02 23.83 -9.83
N GLU A 113 15.11 24.15 -8.91
CA GLU A 113 14.70 25.53 -8.63
C GLU A 113 14.23 25.68 -7.18
N ASN A 114 14.36 26.88 -6.63
CA ASN A 114 13.69 27.28 -5.38
C ASN A 114 13.32 28.76 -5.40
N GLY A 115 12.42 29.15 -4.49
CA GLY A 115 12.00 30.54 -4.35
C GLY A 115 11.23 30.81 -3.06
N ASP A 116 11.34 32.04 -2.58
CA ASP A 116 10.48 32.58 -1.52
C ASP A 116 9.14 33.02 -2.13
N LEU A 117 8.06 32.86 -1.38
CA LEU A 117 6.70 33.15 -1.82
C LEU A 117 6.03 34.21 -0.94
N THR A 118 5.21 35.03 -1.57
CA THR A 118 4.32 35.99 -0.92
C THR A 118 2.92 35.75 -1.44
N SER A 119 1.93 35.69 -0.54
CA SER A 119 0.55 35.48 -0.99
C SER A 119 0.07 36.68 -1.80
N ASP A 120 -0.51 36.42 -2.97
CA ASP A 120 -1.03 37.47 -3.84
C ASP A 120 -2.40 37.96 -3.35
N THR A 121 -3.23 37.05 -2.84
CA THR A 121 -4.59 37.31 -2.36
C THR A 121 -5.00 36.35 -1.22
N GLU A 122 -6.14 36.67 -0.58
CA GLU A 122 -6.85 35.76 0.31
C GLU A 122 -8.26 35.55 -0.27
N GLU A 123 -8.60 34.30 -0.60
CA GLU A 123 -9.83 33.93 -1.29
C GLU A 123 -10.50 32.77 -0.58
N ASN A 124 -11.80 32.86 -0.31
CA ASN A 124 -12.58 31.83 0.40
C ASN A 124 -11.99 31.38 1.76
N GLY A 125 -11.19 32.25 2.40
CA GLY A 125 -10.49 31.94 3.65
C GLY A 125 -9.18 31.18 3.49
N TYR A 126 -8.70 31.00 2.26
CA TYR A 126 -7.39 30.45 1.92
C TYR A 126 -6.44 31.56 1.50
N ARG A 127 -5.16 31.40 1.82
CA ARG A 127 -4.09 32.22 1.24
C ARG A 127 -3.65 31.63 -0.08
N ILE A 128 -3.63 32.43 -1.13
CA ILE A 128 -3.29 31.98 -2.48
C ILE A 128 -1.84 32.32 -2.80
N PHE A 129 -1.11 31.35 -3.37
CA PHE A 129 0.29 31.49 -3.77
C PHE A 129 0.50 30.96 -5.19
N ASP A 130 1.02 31.80 -6.06
CA ASP A 130 1.39 31.42 -7.42
C ASP A 130 2.89 31.10 -7.51
N ILE A 131 3.21 30.02 -8.21
CA ILE A 131 4.56 29.61 -8.56
C ILE A 131 4.69 29.64 -10.08
N ASP A 132 5.45 30.60 -10.60
CA ASP A 132 5.91 30.60 -12.00
C ASP A 132 7.24 29.81 -12.06
N ILE A 133 7.23 28.58 -12.61
CA ILE A 133 8.45 27.78 -12.75
C ILE A 133 9.32 28.41 -13.85
N ARG A 134 10.54 28.84 -13.49
CA ARG A 134 11.45 29.56 -14.38
C ARG A 134 12.32 28.64 -15.22
N MET A 135 12.59 27.44 -14.72
CA MET A 135 13.45 26.47 -15.40
C MET A 135 12.72 25.73 -16.53
N ASP A 136 13.50 25.28 -17.50
CA ASP A 136 13.01 24.39 -18.55
C ASP A 136 12.93 22.96 -18.02
N ILE A 137 11.71 22.58 -17.62
CA ILE A 137 11.33 21.20 -17.34
C ILE A 137 10.82 20.53 -18.61
N LYS A 138 11.05 19.23 -18.73
CA LYS A 138 10.69 18.45 -19.92
C LYS A 138 9.21 18.07 -19.87
N PRO A 139 8.50 18.06 -21.01
CA PRO A 139 7.17 17.46 -21.09
C PRO A 139 7.20 15.98 -20.69
N ASP A 140 6.13 15.52 -20.06
CA ASP A 140 5.93 14.12 -19.63
C ASP A 140 6.96 13.55 -18.61
N THR A 141 7.91 14.37 -18.14
CA THR A 141 8.82 14.01 -17.04
C THR A 141 8.24 14.44 -15.70
N GLU A 142 8.25 13.55 -14.70
CA GLU A 142 7.83 13.84 -13.33
C GLU A 142 8.91 14.59 -12.54
N TYR A 143 8.49 15.58 -11.76
CA TYR A 143 9.36 16.32 -10.83
C TYR A 143 8.71 16.40 -9.45
N MET A 144 9.52 16.54 -8.40
CA MET A 144 9.02 16.70 -7.03
C MET A 144 8.96 18.18 -6.67
N LEU A 145 7.75 18.69 -6.39
CA LEU A 145 7.52 20.04 -5.90
C LEU A 145 7.23 20.00 -4.39
N ILE A 146 8.05 20.72 -3.63
CA ILE A 146 7.98 20.79 -2.16
C ILE A 146 7.58 22.21 -1.78
N PHE A 147 6.33 22.40 -1.36
CA PHE A 147 5.85 23.65 -0.79
C PHE A 147 6.17 23.69 0.71
N LYS A 148 6.67 24.82 1.22
CA LYS A 148 7.22 24.93 2.58
C LYS A 148 6.63 26.09 3.34
N LEU A 149 6.31 25.83 4.61
CA LEU A 149 5.80 26.79 5.58
C LEU A 149 6.75 26.82 6.77
N ASP A 150 7.27 27.99 7.12
CA ASP A 150 8.05 28.13 8.35
C ASP A 150 7.18 28.69 9.47
N GLY A 151 6.99 27.87 10.51
CA GLY A 151 6.24 28.19 11.71
C GLY A 151 6.89 29.27 12.56
N ALA A 152 6.12 29.83 13.50
CA ALA A 152 6.62 30.89 14.38
C ALA A 152 7.76 30.46 15.31
N ASP A 153 7.83 29.17 15.63
CA ASP A 153 8.82 28.47 16.43
C ASP A 153 10.09 28.08 15.67
N GLY A 154 10.12 28.29 14.34
CA GLY A 154 11.22 27.92 13.46
C GLY A 154 11.14 26.49 12.91
N GLN A 155 10.06 25.76 13.19
CA GLN A 155 9.78 24.47 12.56
C GLN A 155 9.36 24.69 11.10
N THR A 156 10.01 24.01 10.16
CA THR A 156 9.58 23.98 8.75
C THR A 156 8.64 22.80 8.53
N VAL A 157 7.51 23.06 7.87
CA VAL A 157 6.54 22.08 7.42
C VAL A 157 6.63 21.97 5.90
N ARG A 158 6.63 20.75 5.37
CA ARG A 158 6.81 20.43 3.94
C ARG A 158 5.58 19.73 3.41
N TYR A 159 5.13 20.14 2.23
CA TYR A 159 4.01 19.58 1.50
C TYR A 159 4.53 19.13 0.15
N TYR A 160 4.30 17.86 -0.18
CA TYR A 160 4.91 17.21 -1.34
C TYR A 160 3.85 16.92 -2.40
N THR A 161 4.16 17.23 -3.65
CA THR A 161 3.36 16.81 -4.81
C THR A 161 4.29 16.60 -6.00
N ARG A 162 3.99 15.59 -6.82
CA ARG A 162 4.65 15.43 -8.11
C ARG A 162 4.05 16.43 -9.09
N ILE A 163 4.84 16.94 -10.02
CA ILE A 163 4.34 17.77 -11.13
C ILE A 163 4.76 17.19 -12.46
N VAL A 164 3.92 17.38 -13.47
CA VAL A 164 4.20 16.96 -14.85
C VAL A 164 3.60 17.97 -15.82
N VAL A 165 4.34 18.33 -16.87
CA VAL A 165 3.93 19.35 -17.85
C VAL A 165 3.48 18.71 -19.15
N ASN A 166 2.23 18.97 -19.56
CA ASN A 166 1.71 18.72 -20.90
C ASN A 166 0.31 19.36 -21.04
N ASP A 167 0.05 19.98 -22.19
CA ASP A 167 -1.27 20.56 -22.49
C ASP A 167 -2.32 19.51 -22.92
N ASN A 168 -1.91 18.28 -23.24
CA ASN A 168 -2.80 17.24 -23.79
C ASN A 168 -3.33 16.25 -22.75
N TYR A 169 -3.27 16.57 -21.45
CA TYR A 169 -3.78 15.67 -20.41
C TYR A 169 -5.30 15.72 -20.24
N HIS A 170 -5.97 16.76 -20.75
CA HIS A 170 -7.44 16.91 -20.65
C HIS A 170 -7.95 16.73 -19.21
N ALA A 171 -7.17 17.21 -18.23
CA ALA A 171 -7.41 16.93 -16.81
C ALA A 171 -8.75 17.51 -16.32
N SER A 172 -9.16 18.66 -16.85
CA SER A 172 -10.43 19.31 -16.50
C SER A 172 -11.63 18.48 -16.92
N GLU A 173 -11.62 17.94 -18.14
CA GLU A 173 -12.66 17.06 -18.68
C GLU A 173 -12.74 15.75 -17.87
N LEU A 174 -11.60 15.18 -17.50
CA LEU A 174 -11.54 13.95 -16.69
C LEU A 174 -12.06 14.19 -15.26
N LEU A 175 -11.72 15.33 -14.64
CA LEU A 175 -12.22 15.72 -13.32
C LEU A 175 -13.74 15.95 -13.34
N ASP A 176 -14.26 16.65 -14.34
CA ASP A 176 -15.70 16.88 -14.54
C ASP A 176 -16.47 15.55 -14.64
N PHE A 177 -15.92 14.61 -15.42
CA PHE A 177 -16.49 13.28 -15.58
C PHE A 177 -16.57 12.52 -14.25
N VAL A 178 -15.47 12.51 -13.48
CA VAL A 178 -15.40 11.80 -12.19
C VAL A 178 -16.40 12.39 -11.18
N GLU A 179 -16.48 13.72 -11.09
CA GLU A 179 -17.45 14.38 -10.22
C GLU A 179 -18.91 14.07 -10.63
N GLN A 180 -19.19 14.03 -11.94
CA GLN A 180 -20.52 13.66 -12.46
C GLN A 180 -20.84 12.19 -12.20
N PHE A 181 -19.88 11.29 -12.38
CA PHE A 181 -20.05 9.86 -12.09
C PHE A 181 -20.38 9.67 -10.61
N ASN A 182 -19.56 10.24 -9.71
CA ASN A 182 -19.80 10.18 -8.27
C ASN A 182 -21.19 10.71 -7.91
N ALA A 183 -21.54 11.92 -8.39
CA ALA A 183 -22.83 12.54 -8.11
C ALA A 183 -24.02 11.67 -8.57
N SER A 184 -23.88 10.97 -9.70
CA SER A 184 -24.91 10.09 -10.24
C SER A 184 -25.18 8.87 -9.36
N THR A 185 -24.20 8.45 -8.54
CA THR A 185 -24.40 7.37 -7.58
C THR A 185 -25.25 7.77 -6.37
N PHE A 186 -25.48 9.07 -6.17
CA PHE A 186 -26.37 9.64 -5.16
C PHE A 186 -27.74 10.06 -5.74
N ASP A 187 -28.00 9.82 -7.02
CA ASP A 187 -29.32 10.02 -7.63
C ASP A 187 -30.21 8.79 -7.41
N TYR A 188 -30.85 8.75 -6.24
CA TYR A 188 -31.69 7.62 -5.81
C TYR A 188 -33.02 7.49 -6.56
N GLU A 189 -33.40 8.51 -7.35
CA GLU A 189 -34.66 8.52 -8.11
C GLU A 189 -34.46 8.16 -9.59
N ALA A 190 -33.21 8.19 -10.08
CA ALA A 190 -32.86 7.76 -11.42
C ALA A 190 -33.11 6.26 -11.64
N ASN A 191 -33.74 5.92 -12.77
CA ASN A 191 -33.80 4.53 -13.20
C ASN A 191 -32.45 4.10 -13.81
N GLU A 192 -32.17 2.80 -13.76
CA GLU A 192 -30.90 2.23 -14.24
C GLU A 192 -30.56 2.69 -15.67
N GLU A 193 -31.46 2.49 -16.64
CA GLU A 193 -31.20 2.84 -18.05
C GLU A 193 -31.06 4.35 -18.32
N GLY A 194 -31.56 5.20 -17.42
CA GLY A 194 -31.47 6.66 -17.53
C GLY A 194 -30.33 7.27 -16.74
N SER A 195 -29.57 6.47 -15.98
CA SER A 195 -28.45 6.93 -15.19
C SER A 195 -27.20 7.15 -16.03
N PHE A 196 -26.41 8.16 -15.68
CA PHE A 196 -25.14 8.49 -16.34
C PHE A 196 -24.13 7.33 -16.29
N ILE A 197 -24.15 6.51 -15.23
CA ILE A 197 -23.18 5.42 -15.04
C ILE A 197 -23.50 4.17 -15.88
N TYR A 198 -24.74 4.03 -16.36
CA TYR A 198 -25.22 2.78 -16.97
C TYR A 198 -24.46 2.35 -18.24
N PRO A 199 -24.14 3.25 -19.20
CA PRO A 199 -23.35 2.87 -20.38
C PRO A 199 -21.98 2.28 -20.02
N TYR A 200 -21.34 2.79 -18.98
CA TYR A 200 -20.02 2.33 -18.52
C TYR A 200 -20.09 0.96 -17.85
N MET A 201 -21.11 0.72 -17.02
CA MET A 201 -21.36 -0.62 -16.45
C MET A 201 -21.55 -1.69 -17.53
N GLN A 202 -22.25 -1.34 -18.62
CA GLN A 202 -22.56 -2.28 -19.70
C GLN A 202 -21.32 -2.77 -20.45
N ALA A 203 -20.23 -1.99 -20.45
CA ALA A 203 -18.95 -2.40 -21.01
C ALA A 203 -18.27 -3.54 -20.20
N TYR A 204 -18.62 -3.69 -18.92
CA TYR A 204 -18.04 -4.66 -18.00
C TYR A 204 -18.95 -5.87 -17.73
N LYS A 205 -20.11 -5.92 -18.37
CA LYS A 205 -21.08 -7.00 -18.17
C LYS A 205 -20.53 -8.37 -18.56
N GLY A 206 -20.49 -9.29 -17.59
CA GLY A 206 -20.06 -10.67 -17.80
C GLY A 206 -18.55 -10.90 -17.64
N GLN A 207 -17.82 -9.91 -17.14
CA GLN A 207 -16.46 -10.08 -16.61
C GLN A 207 -16.50 -10.74 -15.22
N ASP A 208 -15.35 -11.21 -14.74
CA ASP A 208 -15.22 -11.79 -13.40
C ASP A 208 -15.46 -10.71 -12.33
N ASP A 209 -16.21 -11.08 -11.28
CA ASP A 209 -16.64 -10.16 -10.22
C ASP A 209 -15.84 -10.41 -8.95
N ASP A 210 -15.00 -9.44 -8.57
CA ASP A 210 -14.23 -9.42 -7.32
C ASP A 210 -14.81 -8.45 -6.28
N SER A 211 -16.05 -8.01 -6.46
CA SER A 211 -16.77 -7.21 -5.46
C SER A 211 -16.95 -7.97 -4.15
N LEU A 212 -16.87 -7.23 -3.03
CA LEU A 212 -17.06 -7.76 -1.68
C LEU A 212 -18.21 -7.03 -1.02
N SER A 213 -19.43 -7.39 -1.43
CA SER A 213 -20.65 -6.76 -0.90
C SER A 213 -20.58 -5.24 -1.05
N MET A 214 -21.12 -4.46 -0.11
CA MET A 214 -21.00 -3.00 -0.13
C MET A 214 -19.59 -2.52 0.25
N GLY A 215 -18.76 -3.39 0.82
CA GLY A 215 -17.39 -3.04 1.22
C GLY A 215 -16.52 -2.70 0.01
N HIS A 216 -16.57 -3.51 -1.05
CA HIS A 216 -15.85 -3.27 -2.30
C HIS A 216 -16.79 -3.40 -3.48
N LEU A 217 -16.91 -2.33 -4.28
CA LEU A 217 -17.76 -2.26 -5.47
C LEU A 217 -16.95 -1.83 -6.68
N ASN A 218 -17.34 -2.31 -7.85
CA ASN A 218 -16.68 -2.06 -9.12
C ASN A 218 -17.72 -1.98 -10.27
N LEU A 219 -17.28 -1.89 -11.53
CA LEU A 219 -18.21 -1.84 -12.68
C LEU A 219 -18.92 -3.16 -12.99
N THR A 220 -18.49 -4.30 -12.41
CA THR A 220 -19.21 -5.57 -12.52
C THR A 220 -20.34 -5.70 -11.50
N SER A 221 -20.33 -4.88 -10.45
CA SER A 221 -21.37 -4.81 -9.42
C SER A 221 -22.72 -4.40 -10.00
N SER A 222 -23.82 -4.76 -9.32
CA SER A 222 -25.15 -4.40 -9.80
C SER A 222 -25.41 -2.90 -9.67
N TYR A 223 -26.28 -2.34 -10.53
CA TYR A 223 -26.65 -0.92 -10.46
C TYR A 223 -27.14 -0.55 -9.06
N LYS A 224 -27.95 -1.43 -8.45
CA LYS A 224 -28.48 -1.26 -7.10
C LYS A 224 -27.38 -1.09 -6.05
N GLU A 225 -26.29 -1.85 -6.15
CA GLU A 225 -25.16 -1.74 -5.22
C GLU A 225 -24.38 -0.43 -5.42
N LEU A 226 -24.16 -0.03 -6.68
CA LEU A 226 -23.54 1.26 -7.00
C LEU A 226 -24.35 2.46 -6.52
N VAL A 227 -25.68 2.35 -6.44
CA VAL A 227 -26.57 3.35 -5.82
C VAL A 227 -26.93 3.01 -4.36
N TRP A 228 -25.97 2.47 -3.61
CA TRP A 228 -26.01 2.32 -2.15
C TRP A 228 -27.03 1.32 -1.59
N SER A 229 -27.56 0.41 -2.41
CA SER A 229 -28.44 -0.68 -1.98
C SER A 229 -29.68 -0.27 -1.16
N GLY A 230 -30.08 1.00 -1.24
CA GLY A 230 -31.19 1.59 -0.46
C GLY A 230 -30.80 2.15 0.91
N VAL A 231 -29.51 2.18 1.27
CA VAL A 231 -28.97 2.89 2.44
C VAL A 231 -29.17 4.40 2.30
N ASN A 232 -29.06 4.89 1.05
CA ASN A 232 -29.27 6.29 0.66
C ASN A 232 -28.54 7.31 1.56
N PRO A 233 -27.21 7.17 1.76
CA PRO A 233 -26.48 8.04 2.66
C PRO A 233 -26.32 9.46 2.08
N VAL A 234 -26.08 10.44 2.93
CA VAL A 234 -25.74 11.81 2.54
C VAL A 234 -24.25 12.06 2.72
N ARG A 235 -23.61 12.74 1.76
CA ARG A 235 -22.23 13.20 1.90
C ARG A 235 -22.15 14.29 2.96
N ILE A 236 -21.18 14.19 3.88
CA ILE A 236 -20.97 15.16 4.96
C ILE A 236 -19.61 15.87 4.89
N THR A 237 -18.66 15.38 4.09
CA THR A 237 -17.41 16.09 3.78
C THR A 237 -17.40 16.61 2.35
N SER A 238 -16.55 17.60 2.08
CA SER A 238 -16.28 18.06 0.71
C SER A 238 -15.55 16.98 -0.09
N ILE A 239 -15.83 16.91 -1.39
CA ILE A 239 -15.09 16.08 -2.33
C ILE A 239 -13.98 16.95 -2.91
N ILE A 240 -12.73 16.58 -2.64
CA ILE A 240 -11.55 17.17 -3.23
C ILE A 240 -10.87 16.07 -4.04
N PRO A 241 -10.96 16.09 -5.37
CA PRO A 241 -10.31 15.08 -6.20
C PRO A 241 -8.80 15.06 -6.00
N GLN A 242 -8.22 13.87 -5.90
CA GLN A 242 -6.78 13.66 -5.85
C GLN A 242 -6.36 12.95 -7.13
N ILE A 243 -5.54 13.61 -7.95
CA ILE A 243 -4.98 12.97 -9.14
C ILE A 243 -3.77 12.15 -8.67
N LYS A 244 -3.88 10.83 -8.76
CA LYS A 244 -2.84 9.88 -8.31
C LYS A 244 -1.85 9.58 -9.42
N GLU A 245 -2.32 9.47 -10.66
CA GLU A 245 -1.49 9.30 -11.85
C GLU A 245 -2.13 10.04 -13.02
N ILE A 246 -1.34 10.61 -13.92
CA ILE A 246 -1.84 11.22 -15.15
C ILE A 246 -0.80 11.14 -16.27
N ASP A 247 -1.27 10.76 -17.46
CA ASP A 247 -0.55 10.91 -18.72
C ASP A 247 -1.53 11.16 -19.87
N VAL A 248 -1.01 11.24 -21.10
CA VAL A 248 -1.81 11.53 -22.31
C VAL A 248 -2.84 10.46 -22.64
N ASN A 249 -2.72 9.26 -22.06
CA ASN A 249 -3.62 8.13 -22.31
C ASN A 249 -4.65 7.96 -21.21
N TYR A 250 -4.30 8.21 -19.93
CA TYR A 250 -5.24 8.05 -18.83
C TYR A 250 -4.88 8.89 -17.59
N ALA A 251 -5.87 9.08 -16.72
CA ALA A 251 -5.68 9.55 -15.34
C ALA A 251 -6.24 8.53 -14.34
N VAL A 252 -5.63 8.45 -13.17
CA VAL A 252 -6.16 7.80 -11.97
C VAL A 252 -6.54 8.90 -10.98
N ILE A 253 -7.83 9.00 -10.67
CA ILE A 253 -8.39 10.02 -9.78
C ILE A 253 -9.03 9.33 -8.57
N GLU A 254 -8.61 9.73 -7.37
CA GLU A 254 -9.15 9.28 -6.10
C GLU A 254 -10.11 10.33 -5.52
N LEU A 255 -11.28 9.89 -5.06
CA LEU A 255 -12.17 10.65 -4.19
C LEU A 255 -12.19 10.01 -2.81
N ASP A 256 -11.84 10.77 -1.77
CA ASP A 256 -11.93 10.34 -0.36
C ASP A 256 -12.91 11.25 0.39
N TYR A 257 -14.00 10.68 0.90
CA TYR A 257 -15.04 11.42 1.59
C TYR A 257 -15.82 10.57 2.59
N VAL A 258 -16.54 11.23 3.49
CA VAL A 258 -17.39 10.60 4.50
C VAL A 258 -18.86 10.80 4.16
N THR A 259 -19.64 9.74 4.34
CA THR A 259 -21.10 9.76 4.22
C THR A 259 -21.77 9.36 5.53
N MET A 260 -23.03 9.72 5.68
CA MET A 260 -23.84 9.42 6.86
C MET A 260 -25.20 8.85 6.43
N ALA A 261 -25.66 7.80 7.08
CA ALA A 261 -27.05 7.32 6.97
C ALA A 261 -27.69 7.20 8.35
N GLU A 262 -29.01 7.36 8.41
CA GLU A 262 -29.78 7.07 9.63
C GLU A 262 -30.18 5.59 9.63
N ASN A 263 -29.87 4.88 10.71
CA ASN A 263 -30.20 3.48 10.85
C ASN A 263 -31.62 3.26 11.38
N THR A 264 -32.03 1.99 11.51
CA THR A 264 -33.41 1.65 11.91
C THR A 264 -33.81 2.10 13.31
N ASP A 265 -32.84 2.43 14.16
CA ASP A 265 -33.05 2.90 15.53
C ASP A 265 -32.99 4.44 15.64
N GLY A 266 -32.76 5.15 14.53
CA GLY A 266 -32.68 6.61 14.47
C GLY A 266 -31.30 7.18 14.84
N GLU A 267 -30.27 6.32 14.90
CA GLU A 267 -28.88 6.72 15.13
C GLU A 267 -28.16 6.87 13.78
N SER A 268 -27.10 7.69 13.77
CA SER A 268 -26.29 7.92 12.57
C SER A 268 -25.17 6.89 12.46
N ASP A 269 -25.09 6.23 11.31
CA ASP A 269 -23.95 5.42 10.89
C ASP A 269 -23.12 6.24 9.90
N TYR A 270 -21.80 6.17 10.01
CA TYR A 270 -20.85 6.93 9.20
C TYR A 270 -20.00 5.98 8.38
N TYR A 271 -19.75 6.33 7.12
CA TYR A 271 -18.98 5.52 6.20
C TYR A 271 -17.85 6.35 5.61
N SER A 272 -16.60 5.88 5.77
CA SER A 272 -15.46 6.33 4.98
C SER A 272 -15.55 5.69 3.60
N VAL A 273 -15.43 6.51 2.56
CA VAL A 273 -15.61 6.11 1.17
C VAL A 273 -14.38 6.56 0.38
N ARG A 274 -13.72 5.61 -0.26
CA ARG A 274 -12.66 5.88 -1.24
C ARG A 274 -13.06 5.33 -2.59
N GLU A 275 -13.04 6.19 -3.60
CA GLU A 275 -13.34 5.81 -4.97
C GLU A 275 -12.13 6.07 -5.85
N TYR A 276 -11.78 5.10 -6.69
CA TYR A 276 -10.70 5.19 -7.66
C TYR A 276 -11.28 5.11 -9.05
N TYR A 277 -10.94 6.09 -9.87
CA TYR A 277 -11.38 6.21 -11.25
C TYR A 277 -10.17 6.14 -12.15
N ARG A 278 -10.10 5.13 -13.01
CA ARG A 278 -9.14 5.10 -14.11
C ARG A 278 -9.85 5.45 -15.40
N VAL A 279 -9.61 6.65 -15.91
CA VAL A 279 -10.36 7.26 -17.01
C VAL A 279 -9.42 7.74 -18.11
N SER A 280 -9.85 7.66 -19.36
CA SER A 280 -9.10 8.13 -20.53
C SER A 280 -9.93 9.09 -21.37
N TYR A 281 -9.26 10.03 -22.02
CA TYR A 281 -9.86 10.97 -22.96
C TYR A 281 -9.37 10.67 -24.38
N LYS A 282 -10.30 10.55 -25.33
CA LYS A 282 -9.99 10.42 -26.77
C LYS A 282 -10.55 11.61 -27.53
N GLU A 283 -9.67 12.33 -28.22
CA GLU A 283 -10.07 13.42 -29.11
C GLU A 283 -10.98 12.93 -30.25
N PRO A 284 -11.92 13.76 -30.72
CA PRO A 284 -12.76 13.42 -31.85
C PRO A 284 -11.90 13.29 -33.12
N GLU A 285 -12.13 12.23 -33.91
CA GLU A 285 -11.42 12.06 -35.18
C GLU A 285 -11.83 13.17 -36.16
N THR A 286 -10.91 14.08 -36.50
CA THR A 286 -11.15 15.08 -37.54
C THR A 286 -11.14 14.40 -38.91
N GLU A 287 -12.24 14.46 -39.66
CA GLU A 287 -12.25 14.04 -41.07
C GLU A 287 -11.21 14.89 -41.84
N ASP A 288 -10.15 14.23 -42.30
CA ASP A 288 -9.05 14.85 -43.02
C ASP A 288 -9.57 15.34 -44.40
N ASP A 289 -9.63 16.67 -44.58
CA ASP A 289 -10.01 17.36 -45.82
C ASP A 289 -9.03 17.01 -46.96
N THR A 290 -9.22 15.85 -47.57
CA THR A 290 -8.66 15.52 -48.87
C THR A 290 -9.66 15.85 -49.98
N GLU A 291 -9.97 17.14 -50.13
CA GLU A 291 -10.62 17.65 -51.34
C GLU A 291 -9.67 17.51 -52.55
N THR A 292 -9.80 16.41 -53.28
CA THR A 292 -9.51 16.43 -54.72
C THR A 292 -10.56 17.31 -55.41
N ALA A 293 -10.15 18.53 -55.72
CA ALA A 293 -10.90 19.45 -56.56
C ALA A 293 -11.25 18.82 -57.92
N THR A 294 -12.55 18.56 -58.16
CA THR A 294 -13.17 18.68 -59.49
C THR A 294 -14.70 18.80 -59.40
N GLY A 295 -15.25 19.94 -59.86
CA GLY A 295 -16.47 19.94 -60.69
C GLY A 295 -17.83 20.32 -60.07
N VAL A 296 -18.02 21.62 -59.84
CA VAL A 296 -19.16 22.49 -60.24
C VAL A 296 -20.64 21.97 -60.20
N GLU A 297 -21.45 22.80 -59.53
CA GLU A 297 -22.87 23.19 -59.67
C GLU A 297 -24.02 22.50 -58.89
N ASP A 298 -24.64 23.35 -58.07
CA ASP A 298 -26.05 23.49 -57.67
C ASP A 298 -26.73 22.45 -56.76
N ALA A 299 -26.91 22.78 -55.48
CA ALA A 299 -28.22 22.76 -54.82
C ALA A 299 -28.23 23.52 -53.47
N GLU A 300 -29.28 24.33 -53.35
CA GLU A 300 -29.85 25.13 -52.26
C GLU A 300 -29.37 24.94 -50.81
N ALA A 301 -29.19 26.11 -50.16
CA ALA A 301 -28.95 26.31 -48.75
C ALA A 301 -30.05 25.68 -47.87
N SER A 302 -29.62 24.78 -46.98
CA SER A 302 -30.29 24.47 -45.72
C SER A 302 -29.42 25.04 -44.61
N GLU A 303 -29.80 26.20 -44.08
CA GLU A 303 -29.34 26.65 -42.76
C GLU A 303 -29.96 25.72 -41.71
N ASP A 304 -29.20 24.70 -41.31
CA ASP A 304 -29.36 24.07 -40.00
C ASP A 304 -27.98 24.11 -39.34
N THR A 305 -27.71 25.22 -38.65
CA THR A 305 -26.59 25.32 -37.71
C THR A 305 -26.96 24.53 -36.46
N GLY A 306 -26.88 23.21 -36.55
CA GLY A 306 -26.56 22.40 -35.39
C GLY A 306 -25.05 22.49 -35.19
N GLU A 307 -24.61 23.16 -34.14
CA GLU A 307 -23.28 22.91 -33.57
C GLU A 307 -23.19 21.39 -33.33
N ALA A 308 -22.44 20.69 -34.18
CA ALA A 308 -22.01 19.35 -33.83
C ALA A 308 -21.03 19.52 -32.67
N ASP A 309 -21.39 19.00 -31.49
CA ASP A 309 -20.53 18.96 -30.31
C ASP A 309 -19.21 18.26 -30.67
N ASN A 310 -18.16 19.05 -30.93
CA ASN A 310 -16.78 18.59 -31.07
C ASN A 310 -16.17 18.29 -29.69
N ALA A 311 -16.89 17.58 -28.82
CA ALA A 311 -16.37 17.14 -27.53
C ALA A 311 -15.73 15.74 -27.68
N GLY A 312 -14.54 15.54 -27.11
CA GLY A 312 -13.92 14.22 -27.07
C GLY A 312 -14.73 13.20 -26.27
N THR A 313 -14.34 11.93 -26.39
CA THR A 313 -15.02 10.81 -25.71
C THR A 313 -14.21 10.36 -24.50
N ILE A 314 -14.84 10.26 -23.34
CA ILE A 314 -14.25 9.70 -22.12
C ILE A 314 -14.62 8.22 -21.97
N SER A 315 -13.62 7.38 -21.68
CA SER A 315 -13.80 5.97 -21.34
C SER A 315 -13.42 5.70 -19.89
N VAL A 316 -14.12 4.78 -19.23
CA VAL A 316 -13.74 4.28 -17.89
C VAL A 316 -13.04 2.95 -18.08
N MET A 317 -11.76 2.90 -17.71
CA MET A 317 -10.91 1.72 -17.78
C MET A 317 -10.99 0.87 -16.50
N ASN A 318 -11.19 1.52 -15.36
CA ASN A 318 -11.48 0.86 -14.08
C ASN A 318 -12.24 1.82 -13.16
N PHE A 319 -13.07 1.27 -12.27
CA PHE A 319 -13.65 1.97 -11.15
C PHE A 319 -13.75 1.02 -9.97
N ASP A 320 -13.21 1.45 -8.83
CA ASP A 320 -13.27 0.74 -7.55
C ASP A 320 -13.81 1.69 -6.48
N ARG A 321 -14.78 1.26 -5.69
CA ARG A 321 -15.27 1.95 -4.50
C ARG A 321 -15.09 1.07 -3.29
N TYR A 322 -14.36 1.58 -2.32
CA TYR A 322 -14.16 0.98 -1.00
C TYR A 322 -15.01 1.74 0.02
N ILE A 323 -15.84 1.02 0.77
CA ILE A 323 -16.68 1.56 1.83
C ILE A 323 -16.33 0.86 3.13
N ASP A 324 -16.08 1.68 4.15
CA ASP A 324 -15.73 1.23 5.48
C ASP A 324 -16.63 1.95 6.51
N GLU A 325 -17.41 1.19 7.29
CA GLU A 325 -18.28 1.76 8.33
C GLU A 325 -17.49 2.05 9.61
N TYR A 326 -17.55 3.30 10.07
CA TYR A 326 -16.95 3.70 11.34
C TYR A 326 -17.64 2.98 12.49
N PHE A 327 -16.82 2.34 13.34
CA PHE A 327 -17.33 1.60 14.49
C PHE A 327 -18.26 2.46 15.36
N ASN A 328 -19.50 2.00 15.50
CA ASN A 328 -20.52 2.67 16.29
C ASN A 328 -20.82 1.88 17.56
N ARG A 329 -20.64 2.52 18.72
CA ARG A 329 -20.90 1.86 20.01
C ARG A 329 -22.36 1.45 20.19
N THR A 330 -23.29 1.99 19.41
CA THR A 330 -24.72 1.66 19.48
C THR A 330 -25.07 0.32 18.83
N GLY A 331 -24.13 -0.32 18.11
CA GLY A 331 -24.31 -1.59 17.38
C GLY A 331 -24.61 -2.84 18.22
N VAL A 332 -25.07 -2.70 19.47
CA VAL A 332 -25.44 -3.84 20.32
C VAL A 332 -26.78 -4.44 19.87
N ASP A 333 -26.74 -5.64 19.30
CA ASP A 333 -27.94 -6.44 19.01
C ASP A 333 -28.25 -7.40 20.17
N ASN A 334 -29.08 -6.91 21.09
CA ASN A 334 -29.50 -7.68 22.27
C ASN A 334 -30.41 -8.87 21.95
N LYS A 335 -31.03 -8.92 20.77
CA LYS A 335 -31.93 -10.03 20.39
C LYS A 335 -31.12 -11.24 19.96
N ASN A 336 -30.03 -10.98 19.23
CA ASN A 336 -29.13 -12.02 18.73
C ASN A 336 -27.88 -12.21 19.60
N ASN A 337 -27.70 -11.39 20.64
CA ASN A 337 -26.55 -11.40 21.55
C ASN A 337 -25.20 -11.22 20.83
N VAL A 338 -25.17 -10.28 19.89
CA VAL A 338 -23.99 -9.93 19.11
C VAL A 338 -23.76 -8.42 19.16
N TYR A 339 -22.54 -8.01 18.84
CA TYR A 339 -22.19 -6.62 18.68
C TYR A 339 -21.72 -6.41 17.24
N GLU A 340 -22.40 -5.52 16.53
CA GLU A 340 -22.05 -5.08 15.19
C GLU A 340 -20.77 -4.23 15.21
N ILE A 341 -19.77 -4.65 14.45
CA ILE A 341 -18.55 -3.87 14.20
C ILE A 341 -18.74 -2.92 13.01
N GLY A 342 -19.52 -3.34 12.01
CA GLY A 342 -19.88 -2.54 10.83
C GLY A 342 -19.56 -3.24 9.51
N VAL A 343 -19.81 -2.56 8.39
CA VAL A 343 -19.32 -2.95 7.05
C VAL A 343 -17.78 -2.93 7.04
N VAL A 344 -17.18 -4.04 6.61
CA VAL A 344 -15.73 -4.23 6.57
C VAL A 344 -15.27 -4.66 5.17
N LEU A 345 -14.07 -4.21 4.80
CA LEU A 345 -13.36 -4.62 3.59
C LEU A 345 -12.69 -5.99 3.72
N ASP A 346 -12.16 -6.28 4.92
CA ASP A 346 -11.52 -7.52 5.29
C ASP A 346 -12.34 -8.17 6.42
N GLU A 347 -12.58 -9.48 6.33
CA GLU A 347 -13.25 -10.24 7.39
C GLU A 347 -12.38 -10.38 8.66
N LYS A 348 -11.10 -10.00 8.57
CA LYS A 348 -10.17 -10.02 9.70
C LYS A 348 -10.32 -8.78 10.59
N LEU A 349 -10.46 -9.04 11.89
CA LEU A 349 -10.40 -8.05 12.95
C LEU A 349 -9.13 -8.31 13.78
N ASP A 350 -8.31 -7.29 14.04
CA ASP A 350 -7.26 -7.41 15.05
C ASP A 350 -7.89 -7.24 16.43
N TYR A 351 -8.00 -8.34 17.18
CA TYR A 351 -8.58 -8.34 18.52
C TYR A 351 -7.78 -9.19 19.51
N ARG A 352 -7.91 -8.88 20.80
CA ARG A 352 -7.45 -9.68 21.93
C ARG A 352 -8.56 -9.77 22.96
N TYR A 353 -8.60 -10.84 23.72
CA TYR A 353 -9.58 -11.02 24.80
C TYR A 353 -8.89 -11.44 26.09
N SER A 354 -9.49 -11.03 27.20
CA SER A 354 -9.08 -11.44 28.55
C SER A 354 -9.28 -12.95 28.73
N SER A 355 -8.45 -13.60 29.54
CA SER A 355 -8.50 -15.04 29.77
C SER A 355 -9.85 -15.52 30.34
N ASP A 356 -10.53 -14.65 31.09
CA ASP A 356 -11.86 -14.89 31.64
C ASP A 356 -13.00 -14.60 30.65
N ASN A 357 -12.67 -14.19 29.43
CA ASN A 357 -13.57 -13.73 28.38
C ASN A 357 -14.59 -12.73 28.92
N LYS A 358 -14.15 -11.67 29.61
CA LYS A 358 -15.03 -10.54 30.02
C LYS A 358 -14.74 -9.21 29.32
N LYS A 359 -13.59 -9.13 28.67
CA LYS A 359 -13.08 -7.96 27.96
C LYS A 359 -12.56 -8.34 26.58
N ILE A 360 -12.78 -7.46 25.62
CA ILE A 360 -12.22 -7.54 24.26
C ILE A 360 -11.58 -6.20 23.91
N GLY A 361 -10.34 -6.23 23.46
CA GLY A 361 -9.66 -5.12 22.79
C GLY A 361 -9.71 -5.34 21.28
N PHE A 362 -9.94 -4.30 20.48
CA PHE A 362 -9.93 -4.40 19.02
C PHE A 362 -9.56 -3.08 18.35
N VAL A 363 -8.91 -3.16 17.18
CA VAL A 363 -8.56 -2.00 16.34
C VAL A 363 -9.57 -1.86 15.21
N ARG A 364 -10.06 -0.63 14.99
CA ARG A 364 -10.97 -0.32 13.90
C ARG A 364 -10.90 1.15 13.49
N ASN A 365 -10.83 1.44 12.19
CA ASN A 365 -10.78 2.82 11.64
C ASN A 365 -9.70 3.73 12.26
N GLY A 366 -8.51 3.17 12.51
CA GLY A 366 -7.43 3.90 13.19
C GLY A 366 -7.71 4.21 14.67
N GLN A 367 -8.64 3.48 15.30
CA GLN A 367 -8.96 3.60 16.72
C GLN A 367 -8.79 2.26 17.43
N LEU A 368 -8.23 2.30 18.64
CA LEU A 368 -8.14 1.15 19.53
C LEU A 368 -9.23 1.25 20.59
N TRP A 369 -10.01 0.18 20.73
CA TRP A 369 -11.16 0.11 21.62
C TRP A 369 -10.97 -1.00 22.65
N LEU A 370 -11.41 -0.77 23.89
CA LEU A 370 -11.53 -1.78 24.94
C LEU A 370 -12.99 -1.86 25.40
N TYR A 371 -13.63 -3.00 25.18
CA TYR A 371 -14.98 -3.25 25.68
C TYR A 371 -14.99 -4.25 26.84
N ASN A 372 -15.37 -3.76 28.02
CA ASN A 372 -15.70 -4.57 29.19
C ASN A 372 -17.22 -4.78 29.24
N TYR A 373 -17.71 -5.84 28.60
CA TYR A 373 -19.13 -6.17 28.58
C TYR A 373 -19.66 -6.64 29.93
N SER A 374 -18.80 -7.05 30.87
CA SER A 374 -19.25 -7.40 32.22
C SER A 374 -19.68 -6.18 33.04
N GLU A 375 -19.13 -5.01 32.74
CA GLU A 375 -19.46 -3.73 33.37
C GLU A 375 -20.25 -2.79 32.43
N ASN A 376 -20.50 -3.22 31.19
CA ASN A 376 -21.14 -2.43 30.14
C ASN A 376 -20.41 -1.09 29.88
N GLN A 377 -19.07 -1.15 29.82
CA GLN A 377 -18.20 0.00 29.57
C GLN A 377 -17.33 -0.24 28.34
N ILE A 378 -17.29 0.72 27.43
CA ILE A 378 -16.41 0.74 26.27
C ILE A 378 -15.49 1.96 26.35
N SER A 379 -14.20 1.75 26.14
CA SER A 379 -13.18 2.81 26.23
C SER A 379 -12.53 2.98 24.87
N MET A 380 -12.50 4.22 24.37
CA MET A 380 -11.63 4.59 23.25
C MET A 380 -10.23 4.76 23.82
N VAL A 381 -9.39 3.74 23.63
CA VAL A 381 -8.01 3.70 24.15
C VAL A 381 -7.13 4.68 23.38
N PHE A 382 -7.24 4.68 22.05
CA PHE A 382 -6.50 5.59 21.18
C PHE A 382 -7.31 5.91 19.91
N GLY A 383 -7.15 7.11 19.36
CA GLY A 383 -7.68 7.52 18.06
C GLY A 383 -7.47 9.02 17.82
N PHE A 384 -7.02 9.41 16.62
CA PHE A 384 -6.76 10.82 16.32
C PHE A 384 -8.03 11.67 16.13
N TRP A 385 -9.01 11.11 15.41
CA TRP A 385 -10.26 11.82 15.08
C TRP A 385 -11.33 11.71 16.17
N MET A 386 -11.20 10.79 17.13
CA MET A 386 -12.16 10.60 18.22
C MET A 386 -13.61 10.47 17.74
N ASP A 387 -14.41 11.55 17.77
CA ASP A 387 -15.77 11.65 17.26
C ASP A 387 -15.94 12.72 16.15
N ASP A 388 -14.84 13.37 15.72
CA ASP A 388 -14.80 14.42 14.71
C ASP A 388 -14.48 13.85 13.31
N VAL A 389 -15.50 13.22 12.72
CA VAL A 389 -15.40 12.54 11.41
C VAL A 389 -15.32 13.48 10.20
N GLU A 390 -15.60 14.77 10.38
CA GLU A 390 -15.57 15.77 9.28
C GLU A 390 -14.21 16.47 9.16
N ASN A 391 -13.38 16.40 10.20
CA ASN A 391 -12.09 17.06 10.24
C ASN A 391 -11.01 16.22 9.57
N VAL A 392 -10.82 16.51 8.28
CA VAL A 392 -9.82 15.88 7.40
C VAL A 392 -8.40 15.83 7.97
N ARG A 393 -8.00 16.77 8.84
CA ARG A 393 -6.68 16.74 9.50
C ARG A 393 -6.54 15.56 10.45
N ASN A 394 -7.62 15.16 11.10
CA ASN A 394 -7.63 14.08 12.07
C ASN A 394 -7.98 12.72 11.43
N THR A 395 -8.73 12.72 10.32
CA THR A 395 -9.16 11.50 9.62
C THR A 395 -8.16 11.04 8.55
N TYR A 396 -7.05 11.75 8.33
CA TYR A 396 -6.00 11.31 7.42
C TYR A 396 -5.50 9.92 7.81
N ASN A 397 -5.68 8.95 6.91
CA ASN A 397 -5.63 7.51 7.20
C ASN A 397 -4.24 6.89 6.94
N ASN A 398 -3.18 7.70 6.88
CA ASN A 398 -1.81 7.25 6.66
C ASN A 398 -1.12 6.79 7.96
N TYR A 399 -1.81 5.98 8.75
CA TYR A 399 -1.27 5.35 9.96
C TYR A 399 -2.00 4.04 10.27
N GLY A 400 -1.35 3.18 11.05
CA GLY A 400 -1.89 1.93 11.57
C GLY A 400 -1.68 1.77 13.07
N ILE A 401 -2.36 0.79 13.66
CA ILE A 401 -2.23 0.45 15.07
C ILE A 401 -2.05 -1.07 15.18
N ASN A 402 -0.97 -1.50 15.82
CA ASN A 402 -0.77 -2.90 16.20
C ASN A 402 -1.03 -3.06 17.69
N MET A 403 -1.98 -3.93 18.05
CA MET A 403 -2.17 -4.33 19.44
C MET A 403 -1.21 -5.45 19.82
N ILE A 404 -0.16 -5.09 20.57
CA ILE A 404 0.92 -6.01 20.96
C ILE A 404 0.43 -6.99 22.04
N SER A 405 -0.22 -6.48 23.09
CA SER A 405 -0.75 -7.34 24.16
C SER A 405 -1.91 -6.69 24.92
N MET A 406 -2.73 -7.52 25.56
CA MET A 406 -3.74 -7.13 26.53
C MET A 406 -3.75 -8.13 27.68
N ASP A 407 -3.74 -7.64 28.92
CA ASP A 407 -3.87 -8.48 30.12
C ASP A 407 -5.34 -8.66 30.56
N ASP A 408 -5.55 -9.45 31.63
CA ASP A 408 -6.89 -9.73 32.16
C ASP A 408 -7.58 -8.51 32.78
N ASP A 409 -6.81 -7.51 33.22
CA ASP A 409 -7.33 -6.25 33.76
C ASP A 409 -7.72 -5.27 32.64
N GLY A 410 -7.23 -5.51 31.42
CA GLY A 410 -7.47 -4.70 30.22
C GLY A 410 -6.36 -3.70 29.95
N ASN A 411 -5.23 -3.78 30.67
CA ASN A 411 -4.05 -2.98 30.33
C ASN A 411 -3.49 -3.46 29.00
N MET A 412 -3.02 -2.53 28.17
CA MET A 412 -2.57 -2.83 26.81
C MET A 412 -1.18 -2.29 26.55
N ILE A 413 -0.43 -3.00 25.72
CA ILE A 413 0.72 -2.46 24.98
C ILE A 413 0.34 -2.44 23.51
N PHE A 414 0.57 -1.32 22.84
CA PHE A 414 0.26 -1.17 21.42
C PHE A 414 1.26 -0.23 20.74
N ALA A 415 1.39 -0.34 19.42
CA ALA A 415 2.16 0.58 18.61
C ALA A 415 1.25 1.35 17.65
N VAL A 416 1.49 2.64 17.50
CA VAL A 416 0.89 3.49 16.46
C VAL A 416 1.99 3.81 15.47
N TYR A 417 1.81 3.53 14.19
CA TYR A 417 2.86 3.71 13.18
C TYR A 417 2.35 4.44 11.94
N GLY A 418 3.23 5.21 11.29
CA GLY A 418 2.89 6.05 10.14
C GLY A 418 2.92 7.54 10.49
N TYR A 419 2.06 8.31 9.81
CA TYR A 419 1.96 9.76 9.99
C TYR A 419 1.13 10.10 11.23
N MET A 420 1.67 10.98 12.07
CA MET A 420 1.00 11.41 13.31
C MET A 420 0.15 12.67 13.05
N ASN A 421 -1.19 12.50 13.07
CA ASN A 421 -2.13 13.57 12.70
C ASN A 421 -2.17 14.76 13.66
N ARG A 422 -1.85 14.55 14.94
CA ARG A 422 -1.94 15.57 16.00
C ARG A 422 -1.13 15.16 17.22
N GLY A 423 -1.01 16.08 18.18
CA GLY A 423 -0.27 15.86 19.41
C GLY A 423 1.22 16.19 19.28
N ALA A 424 2.05 15.62 20.16
CA ALA A 424 3.45 16.02 20.29
C ALA A 424 4.31 15.74 19.05
N HIS A 425 3.89 14.78 18.22
CA HIS A 425 4.57 14.35 17.01
C HIS A 425 3.84 14.77 15.73
N GLU A 426 2.93 15.75 15.79
CA GLU A 426 2.16 16.21 14.63
C GLU A 426 3.05 16.44 13.39
N GLY A 427 2.69 15.80 12.27
CA GLY A 427 3.41 15.90 11.00
C GLY A 427 4.66 15.01 10.90
N LYS A 428 5.00 14.22 11.92
CA LYS A 428 6.12 13.27 11.86
C LYS A 428 5.67 11.89 11.35
N LEU A 429 6.61 11.19 10.72
CA LEU A 429 6.52 9.76 10.41
C LEU A 429 7.29 8.97 11.48
N GLY A 430 6.74 7.87 11.94
CA GLY A 430 7.44 7.01 12.91
C GLY A 430 6.56 5.94 13.55
N ILE A 431 7.10 5.32 14.61
CA ILE A 431 6.45 4.26 15.39
C ILE A 431 6.44 4.68 16.86
N SER A 432 5.24 4.89 17.42
CA SER A 432 5.02 5.21 18.83
C SER A 432 4.63 3.95 19.60
N LEU A 433 5.48 3.48 20.51
CA LEU A 433 5.14 2.42 21.47
C LEU A 433 4.42 3.03 22.67
N CYS A 434 3.21 2.54 22.95
CA CYS A 434 2.33 3.06 23.98
C CYS A 434 1.91 1.97 24.97
N SER A 435 1.75 2.35 26.24
CA SER A 435 1.06 1.56 27.26
C SER A 435 -0.24 2.22 27.69
N TYR A 436 -1.31 1.44 27.82
CA TYR A 436 -2.59 1.87 28.36
C TYR A 436 -2.85 1.21 29.72
N ASP A 437 -3.16 2.05 30.72
CA ASP A 437 -3.65 1.62 32.03
C ASP A 437 -5.18 1.71 32.05
N ALA A 438 -5.85 0.55 32.17
CA ALA A 438 -7.31 0.49 32.12
C ALA A 438 -8.00 1.00 33.39
N ALA A 439 -7.32 0.97 34.54
CA ALA A 439 -7.87 1.44 35.80
C ALA A 439 -7.87 2.97 35.89
N GLU A 440 -6.79 3.60 35.42
CA GLU A 440 -6.65 5.06 35.38
C GLU A 440 -7.20 5.67 34.07
N GLN A 441 -7.41 4.86 33.03
CA GLN A 441 -7.82 5.30 31.69
C GLN A 441 -6.80 6.28 31.09
N GLU A 442 -5.52 5.90 31.17
CA GLU A 442 -4.38 6.71 30.76
C GLU A 442 -3.50 5.98 29.73
N VAL A 443 -3.16 6.67 28.64
CA VAL A 443 -2.12 6.25 27.68
C VAL A 443 -0.81 6.95 28.01
N THR A 444 0.28 6.20 27.99
CA THR A 444 1.65 6.69 28.12
C THR A 444 2.48 6.24 26.93
N GLU A 445 3.09 7.19 26.22
CA GLU A 445 4.12 6.90 25.23
C GLU A 445 5.40 6.46 25.94
N LEU A 446 5.93 5.31 25.55
CA LEU A 446 7.16 4.74 26.09
C LEU A 446 8.38 5.15 25.26
N VAL A 447 8.25 5.12 23.93
CA VAL A 447 9.28 5.53 22.97
C VAL A 447 8.63 5.93 21.64
N PHE A 448 9.19 6.95 20.98
CA PHE A 448 8.84 7.31 19.60
C PHE A 448 10.06 7.11 18.70
N ALA A 449 9.94 6.20 17.75
CA ALA A 449 10.92 5.91 16.72
C ALA A 449 10.59 6.70 15.45
N GLU A 450 11.17 7.89 15.30
CA GLU A 450 10.98 8.77 14.14
C GLU A 450 11.70 8.21 12.91
N CYS A 451 11.09 8.30 11.73
CA CYS A 451 11.69 7.87 10.45
C CYS A 451 11.37 8.82 9.30
N ASN A 452 11.97 8.54 8.14
CA ASN A 452 11.76 9.25 6.88
C ASN A 452 10.90 8.47 5.86
N GLU A 453 10.65 7.18 6.07
CA GLU A 453 9.82 6.38 5.17
C GLU A 453 8.33 6.76 5.25
N PRO A 454 7.65 7.01 4.12
CA PRO A 454 6.22 7.27 4.11
C PRO A 454 5.41 6.03 4.50
N TYR A 455 4.19 6.26 5.01
CA TYR A 455 3.31 5.18 5.50
C TYR A 455 3.14 4.04 4.50
N ALA A 456 2.97 4.35 3.21
CA ALA A 456 2.79 3.34 2.16
C ALA A 456 3.97 2.36 2.05
N ALA A 457 5.20 2.80 2.35
CA ALA A 457 6.41 1.97 2.31
C ALA A 457 6.58 1.15 3.60
N MET A 458 6.34 1.77 4.76
CA MET A 458 6.56 1.09 6.05
C MET A 458 5.41 0.17 6.49
N LYS A 459 4.17 0.38 5.99
CA LYS A 459 2.97 -0.28 6.55
C LYS A 459 3.08 -1.79 6.56
N ASP A 460 3.63 -2.39 5.49
CA ASP A 460 3.68 -3.84 5.33
C ASP A 460 4.72 -4.44 6.25
N GLU A 461 5.85 -3.77 6.47
CA GLU A 461 6.89 -4.21 7.39
C GLU A 461 6.46 -4.06 8.84
N VAL A 462 6.06 -2.86 9.24
CA VAL A 462 5.73 -2.56 10.64
C VAL A 462 4.50 -3.34 11.09
N SER A 463 3.49 -3.50 10.23
CA SER A 463 2.30 -4.30 10.57
C SER A 463 2.64 -5.78 10.84
N ARG A 464 3.67 -6.34 10.19
CA ARG A 464 4.09 -7.74 10.37
C ARG A 464 4.77 -8.01 11.70
N LEU A 465 5.55 -7.06 12.24
CA LEU A 465 6.24 -7.22 13.51
C LEU A 465 6.30 -5.92 14.30
N THR A 466 5.61 -5.91 15.44
CA THR A 466 5.86 -5.01 16.57
C THR A 466 5.70 -5.81 17.85
N TYR A 467 6.78 -6.02 18.61
CA TYR A 467 6.74 -6.77 19.86
C TYR A 467 7.52 -6.07 20.97
N TYR A 468 6.99 -6.08 22.20
CA TYR A 468 7.65 -5.49 23.36
C TYR A 468 7.77 -6.52 24.48
N ASP A 469 9.00 -6.84 24.89
CA ASP A 469 9.28 -7.84 25.93
C ASP A 469 9.27 -7.25 27.36
N GLY A 470 8.98 -5.95 27.50
CA GLY A 470 9.08 -5.20 28.77
C GLY A 470 10.41 -4.46 28.96
N THR A 471 11.39 -4.69 28.07
CA THR A 471 12.70 -4.03 28.06
C THR A 471 13.07 -3.55 26.65
N ASN A 472 12.88 -4.41 25.64
CA ASN A 472 13.22 -4.17 24.25
C ASN A 472 11.95 -4.16 23.38
N PHE A 473 11.91 -3.21 22.46
CA PHE A 473 10.88 -3.06 21.45
C PHE A 473 11.45 -3.47 20.09
N TYR A 474 10.89 -4.54 19.52
CA TYR A 474 11.28 -5.12 18.23
C TYR A 474 10.28 -4.71 17.16
N PHE A 475 10.76 -4.30 15.99
CA PHE A 475 9.90 -3.98 14.85
C PHE A 475 10.63 -4.13 13.52
N MET A 476 9.89 -4.40 12.45
CA MET A 476 10.42 -4.39 11.09
C MET A 476 10.30 -2.99 10.49
N LEU A 477 11.38 -2.47 9.92
CA LEU A 477 11.42 -1.21 9.17
C LEU A 477 12.72 -1.13 8.35
N GLY A 478 12.64 -0.68 7.11
CA GLY A 478 13.79 -0.51 6.23
C GLY A 478 14.51 -1.82 5.93
N ASN A 479 13.75 -2.88 5.65
CA ASN A 479 14.24 -4.24 5.37
C ASN A 479 15.08 -4.84 6.51
N LYS A 480 14.88 -4.35 7.74
CA LYS A 480 15.64 -4.77 8.94
C LYS A 480 14.69 -5.09 10.08
N VAL A 481 15.12 -6.01 10.95
CA VAL A 481 14.48 -6.23 12.26
C VAL A 481 15.22 -5.38 13.29
N ASN A 482 14.61 -4.25 13.65
CA ASN A 482 15.12 -3.27 14.59
C ASN A 482 14.79 -3.68 16.04
N CYS A 483 15.65 -3.27 16.98
CA CYS A 483 15.47 -3.49 18.41
C CYS A 483 15.86 -2.23 19.18
N ILE A 484 14.90 -1.60 19.85
CA ILE A 484 15.13 -0.47 20.75
C ILE A 484 15.07 -0.97 22.19
N ASN A 485 16.16 -0.84 22.93
CA ASN A 485 16.08 -0.91 24.39
C ASN A 485 15.40 0.36 24.91
N VAL A 486 14.19 0.23 25.46
CA VAL A 486 13.32 1.38 25.79
C VAL A 486 13.89 2.20 26.95
N GLU A 487 14.43 1.55 27.97
CA GLU A 487 15.01 2.26 29.13
C GLU A 487 16.36 2.92 28.77
N ALA A 488 17.23 2.19 28.06
CA ALA A 488 18.57 2.67 27.69
C ALA A 488 18.56 3.62 26.48
N LYS A 489 17.46 3.67 25.72
CA LYS A 489 17.32 4.46 24.48
C LYS A 489 18.41 4.12 23.48
N GLN A 490 18.59 2.83 23.24
CA GLN A 490 19.63 2.31 22.36
C GLN A 490 19.00 1.48 21.26
N LEU A 491 19.22 1.90 20.01
CA LEU A 491 18.88 1.13 18.82
C LEU A 491 19.96 0.07 18.54
N SER A 492 19.53 -1.10 18.14
CA SER A 492 20.33 -2.22 17.66
C SER A 492 19.55 -2.99 16.58
N TYR A 493 20.19 -3.91 15.88
CA TYR A 493 19.57 -4.70 14.81
C TYR A 493 19.66 -6.19 15.14
N TYR A 494 18.55 -6.89 14.98
CA TYR A 494 18.45 -8.33 15.18
C TYR A 494 18.69 -9.10 13.87
N VAL A 495 18.17 -8.57 12.76
CA VAL A 495 18.34 -9.11 11.39
C VAL A 495 18.60 -7.93 10.44
N ASP A 496 19.67 -8.04 9.65
CA ASP A 496 20.14 -7.02 8.72
C ASP A 496 20.82 -7.59 7.45
N HIS A 497 20.75 -8.91 7.23
CA HIS A 497 21.54 -9.60 6.19
C HIS A 497 20.73 -10.59 5.34
N VAL A 498 19.41 -10.70 5.56
CA VAL A 498 18.49 -11.49 4.74
C VAL A 498 17.29 -10.64 4.40
N SER A 499 16.71 -10.86 3.22
CA SER A 499 15.50 -10.16 2.80
C SER A 499 14.34 -10.47 3.76
N LEU A 500 13.45 -9.50 4.00
CA LEU A 500 12.27 -9.73 4.84
C LEU A 500 11.31 -10.79 4.29
N ASP A 501 11.42 -11.19 3.02
CA ASP A 501 10.70 -12.36 2.47
C ASP A 501 11.12 -13.70 3.12
N HIS A 502 12.30 -13.70 3.73
CA HIS A 502 12.89 -14.82 4.45
C HIS A 502 12.79 -14.66 5.98
N VAL A 503 11.96 -13.70 6.44
CA VAL A 503 11.63 -13.51 7.85
C VAL A 503 10.14 -13.78 8.08
N TYR A 504 9.87 -14.74 8.95
CA TYR A 504 8.55 -15.26 9.27
C TYR A 504 8.21 -14.89 10.72
N VAL A 505 6.98 -14.46 10.96
CA VAL A 505 6.53 -13.97 12.28
C VAL A 505 5.26 -14.70 12.68
N SER A 506 5.12 -15.04 13.97
CA SER A 506 3.90 -15.64 14.52
C SER A 506 2.73 -14.65 14.50
N ASP A 507 1.50 -15.16 14.52
CA ASP A 507 0.28 -14.32 14.45
C ASP A 507 0.21 -13.26 15.57
N ASP A 508 0.80 -13.56 16.74
CA ASP A 508 0.88 -12.67 17.89
C ASP A 508 2.23 -11.96 18.05
N MET A 509 3.09 -12.03 17.03
CA MET A 509 4.38 -11.36 16.94
C MET A 509 5.42 -11.76 18.01
N GLN A 510 5.13 -12.74 18.87
CA GLN A 510 6.02 -13.17 19.95
C GLN A 510 7.21 -14.01 19.44
N VAL A 511 7.03 -14.71 18.32
CA VAL A 511 8.03 -15.64 17.78
C VAL A 511 8.35 -15.25 16.35
N MET A 512 9.64 -15.28 16.01
CA MET A 512 10.13 -15.02 14.67
C MET A 512 11.02 -16.17 14.22
N ALA A 513 10.99 -16.53 12.95
CA ALA A 513 11.97 -17.40 12.33
C ALA A 513 12.57 -16.71 11.10
N TYR A 514 13.85 -16.92 10.82
CA TYR A 514 14.46 -16.42 9.60
C TYR A 514 15.46 -17.39 9.00
N ASP A 515 15.57 -17.35 7.68
CA ASP A 515 16.49 -18.17 6.91
C ASP A 515 17.94 -17.72 7.09
N SER A 516 18.87 -18.63 6.81
CA SER A 516 20.30 -18.32 6.78
C SER A 516 20.79 -17.76 5.44
N SER A 517 19.95 -17.83 4.40
CA SER A 517 20.24 -17.35 3.06
C SER A 517 18.94 -17.16 2.28
N ASP A 518 18.90 -16.15 1.41
CA ASP A 518 17.80 -15.94 0.46
C ASP A 518 17.79 -17.01 -0.67
N GLN A 519 18.91 -17.72 -0.87
CA GLN A 519 19.01 -18.78 -1.87
C GLN A 519 18.56 -20.12 -1.28
N ALA A 520 17.50 -20.71 -1.85
CA ALA A 520 16.88 -21.93 -1.35
C ALA A 520 17.84 -23.14 -1.26
N ALA A 521 18.86 -23.21 -2.12
CA ALA A 521 19.88 -24.26 -2.09
C ALA A 521 20.90 -24.08 -0.96
N ASP A 522 21.09 -22.84 -0.49
CA ASP A 522 22.09 -22.48 0.51
C ASP A 522 21.49 -22.29 1.92
N ASN A 523 20.16 -22.32 2.05
CA ASN A 523 19.45 -22.19 3.34
C ASN A 523 19.62 -23.45 4.22
N ALA A 524 20.81 -23.60 4.83
CA ALA A 524 21.16 -24.76 5.63
C ALA A 524 20.59 -24.73 7.06
N THR A 525 20.27 -23.53 7.57
CA THR A 525 19.74 -23.37 8.93
C THR A 525 18.59 -22.37 8.99
N LEU A 526 17.63 -22.63 9.88
CA LEU A 526 16.62 -21.65 10.30
C LEU A 526 16.95 -21.19 11.72
N THR A 527 16.83 -19.89 11.97
CA THR A 527 16.95 -19.34 13.31
C THR A 527 15.59 -18.96 13.85
N LEU A 528 15.16 -19.61 14.93
CA LEU A 528 13.92 -19.33 15.65
C LEU A 528 14.21 -18.46 16.89
N VAL A 529 13.43 -17.41 17.08
CA VAL A 529 13.60 -16.41 18.14
C VAL A 529 12.30 -16.31 18.92
N ASN A 530 12.39 -16.43 20.25
CA ASN A 530 11.26 -16.22 21.15
C ASN A 530 11.51 -14.91 21.92
N PHE A 531 10.83 -13.84 21.53
CA PHE A 531 11.05 -12.52 22.12
C PHE A 531 10.63 -12.45 23.60
N ALA A 532 9.63 -13.24 24.02
CA ALA A 532 9.21 -13.26 25.42
C ALA A 532 10.28 -13.83 26.36
N THR A 533 11.14 -14.73 25.87
CA THR A 533 12.22 -15.34 26.67
C THR A 533 13.60 -14.78 26.33
N GLY A 534 13.72 -14.06 25.21
CA GLY A 534 14.99 -13.61 24.64
C GLY A 534 15.89 -14.76 24.15
N GLN A 535 15.34 -15.96 23.94
CA GLN A 535 16.10 -17.13 23.51
C GLN A 535 16.04 -17.33 22.00
N THR A 536 17.11 -17.93 21.48
CA THR A 536 17.28 -18.27 20.06
C THR A 536 17.59 -19.75 19.92
N TYR A 537 17.00 -20.39 18.91
CA TYR A 537 17.16 -21.80 18.60
C TYR A 537 17.52 -21.95 17.12
N THR A 538 18.49 -22.82 16.81
CA THR A 538 18.91 -23.09 15.43
C THR A 538 18.41 -24.46 15.01
N LEU A 539 17.72 -24.51 13.88
CA LEU A 539 17.29 -25.73 13.22
C LEU A 539 18.23 -26.01 12.04
N ASP A 540 18.76 -27.22 11.94
CA ASP A 540 19.81 -27.61 10.96
C ASP A 540 19.27 -28.64 9.96
N ALA A 541 19.47 -28.41 8.66
CA ALA A 541 19.05 -29.32 7.60
C ALA A 541 19.81 -30.66 7.60
N GLY A 542 21.07 -30.62 8.03
CA GLY A 542 22.09 -31.64 7.83
C GLY A 542 22.78 -31.55 6.46
N ALA A 543 23.86 -32.31 6.29
CA ALA A 543 24.68 -32.25 5.07
C ALA A 543 23.90 -32.62 3.79
N GLY A 544 24.06 -31.81 2.74
CA GLY A 544 23.44 -32.01 1.42
C GLY A 544 21.94 -31.70 1.35
N LYS A 545 21.44 -30.92 2.31
CA LYS A 545 20.03 -30.57 2.48
C LYS A 545 19.90 -29.08 2.76
N SER A 546 18.72 -28.54 2.49
CA SER A 546 18.33 -27.20 2.88
C SER A 546 16.93 -27.22 3.52
N LEU A 547 16.55 -26.09 4.10
CA LEU A 547 15.29 -25.88 4.79
C LEU A 547 14.36 -24.98 3.98
N VAL A 548 13.07 -25.24 4.12
CA VAL A 548 12.01 -24.37 3.61
C VAL A 548 11.10 -24.04 4.78
N CYS A 549 11.03 -22.77 5.16
CA CYS A 549 10.04 -22.33 6.13
C CYS A 549 8.67 -22.15 5.44
N TYR A 550 7.62 -22.69 6.06
CA TYR A 550 6.24 -22.55 5.58
C TYR A 550 5.43 -21.57 6.45
N GLY A 551 6.06 -20.93 7.44
CA GLY A 551 5.43 -19.98 8.34
C GLY A 551 4.99 -20.61 9.66
N PHE A 552 4.04 -19.96 10.33
CA PHE A 552 3.59 -20.31 11.67
C PHE A 552 2.13 -20.76 11.68
N LYS A 553 1.79 -21.58 12.67
CA LYS A 553 0.42 -21.75 13.15
C LYS A 553 0.38 -21.36 14.62
N ASN A 554 -0.30 -20.27 14.94
CA ASN A 554 -0.14 -19.60 16.23
C ASN A 554 1.35 -19.26 16.46
N ARG A 555 2.00 -19.93 17.43
CA ARG A 555 3.43 -19.76 17.76
C ARG A 555 4.31 -20.92 17.28
N ASP A 556 3.72 -21.96 16.70
CA ASP A 556 4.46 -23.16 16.29
C ASP A 556 4.94 -22.99 14.85
N LEU A 557 6.24 -23.18 14.64
CA LEU A 557 6.87 -23.06 13.34
C LEU A 557 6.65 -24.34 12.51
N ILE A 558 6.22 -24.17 11.26
CA ILE A 558 6.11 -25.23 10.27
C ILE A 558 7.24 -25.07 9.25
N TYR A 559 8.09 -26.08 9.12
CA TYR A 559 9.19 -26.06 8.16
C TYR A 559 9.44 -27.44 7.53
N GLY A 560 10.08 -27.46 6.39
CA GLY A 560 10.44 -28.68 5.66
C GLY A 560 11.93 -28.82 5.42
N ILE A 561 12.31 -30.04 5.04
CA ILE A 561 13.66 -30.39 4.59
C ILE A 561 13.58 -30.82 3.13
N CYS A 562 14.43 -30.23 2.30
CA CYS A 562 14.62 -30.58 0.90
C CYS A 562 16.06 -31.04 0.63
N ASN A 563 16.29 -31.66 -0.53
CA ASN A 563 17.63 -32.10 -0.95
C ASN A 563 18.21 -31.03 -1.88
N THR A 564 19.42 -30.54 -1.61
CA THR A 564 20.05 -29.52 -2.45
C THR A 564 20.36 -30.03 -3.86
N ALA A 565 20.53 -31.34 -4.01
CA ALA A 565 20.68 -31.99 -5.32
C ALA A 565 19.45 -31.85 -6.25
N ASP A 566 18.33 -31.36 -5.71
CA ASP A 566 17.09 -31.15 -6.46
C ASP A 566 16.89 -29.68 -6.86
N SER A 567 17.88 -28.79 -6.62
CA SER A 567 17.84 -27.37 -6.96
C SER A 567 17.56 -27.10 -8.44
N ASP A 568 18.04 -27.97 -9.32
CA ASP A 568 17.95 -27.81 -10.77
C ASP A 568 16.69 -28.44 -11.37
N ILE A 569 15.80 -28.98 -10.52
CA ILE A 569 14.58 -29.68 -10.95
C ILE A 569 13.39 -28.74 -10.80
N SER A 570 12.81 -28.32 -11.91
CA SER A 570 11.70 -27.37 -11.90
C SER A 570 10.36 -27.99 -11.49
N ILE A 571 9.44 -27.14 -11.05
CA ILE A 571 8.04 -27.51 -10.80
C ILE A 571 7.25 -27.30 -12.10
N ASP A 572 6.48 -28.31 -12.51
CA ASP A 572 5.70 -28.30 -13.76
C ASP A 572 4.46 -27.39 -13.63
N LYS A 573 4.63 -26.08 -13.88
CA LYS A 573 3.60 -25.03 -13.71
C LYS A 573 2.24 -25.44 -14.29
N ASP A 574 2.22 -25.99 -15.51
CA ASP A 574 0.99 -26.46 -16.17
C ASP A 574 0.22 -27.51 -15.35
N SER A 575 0.95 -28.41 -14.67
CA SER A 575 0.33 -29.44 -13.84
C SER A 575 -0.29 -28.87 -12.55
N PHE A 576 0.17 -27.70 -12.10
CA PHE A 576 -0.31 -26.99 -10.91
C PHE A 576 -1.21 -25.79 -11.24
N ALA A 577 -1.53 -25.52 -12.50
CA ALA A 577 -2.28 -24.33 -12.93
C ALA A 577 -3.61 -24.11 -12.20
N LYS A 578 -4.25 -25.18 -11.70
CA LYS A 578 -5.51 -25.12 -10.92
C LYS A 578 -5.34 -24.93 -9.41
N LYS A 579 -4.09 -24.86 -8.93
CA LYS A 579 -3.76 -24.73 -7.51
C LYS A 579 -3.56 -23.28 -7.07
N ASN A 580 -3.50 -22.33 -8.01
CA ASN A 580 -3.29 -20.91 -7.74
C ASN A 580 -2.09 -20.65 -6.82
N LEU A 581 -1.00 -21.40 -7.02
CA LEU A 581 0.23 -21.22 -6.25
C LEU A 581 0.87 -19.87 -6.59
N SER A 582 1.42 -19.19 -5.58
CA SER A 582 2.17 -17.96 -5.80
C SER A 582 3.44 -18.22 -6.61
N GLU A 583 3.92 -17.21 -7.35
CA GLU A 583 5.10 -17.36 -8.21
C GLU A 583 6.36 -17.75 -7.40
N LYS A 584 6.48 -17.25 -6.16
CA LYS A 584 7.54 -17.60 -5.18
C LYS A 584 7.58 -19.09 -4.83
N VAL A 585 6.50 -19.86 -5.03
CA VAL A 585 6.51 -21.31 -4.79
C VAL A 585 7.34 -22.04 -5.85
N TYR A 586 7.34 -21.55 -7.10
CA TYR A 586 8.00 -22.22 -8.22
C TYR A 586 9.53 -22.10 -8.19
N SER A 587 10.08 -21.18 -7.39
CA SER A 587 11.53 -21.02 -7.18
C SER A 587 12.07 -21.82 -5.98
N ARG A 588 11.21 -22.48 -5.19
CA ARG A 588 11.62 -23.26 -4.02
C ARG A 588 11.97 -24.70 -4.39
N ILE A 589 12.87 -25.30 -3.60
CA ILE A 589 13.14 -26.74 -3.67
C ILE A 589 12.06 -27.49 -2.86
N PRO A 590 11.25 -28.38 -3.46
CA PRO A 590 10.20 -29.09 -2.74
C PRO A 590 10.70 -29.93 -1.56
N SER A 591 10.01 -29.85 -0.42
CA SER A 591 10.40 -30.58 0.80
C SER A 591 9.97 -32.03 0.73
N TYR A 592 10.86 -32.98 1.06
CA TYR A 592 10.49 -34.40 1.16
C TYR A 592 10.02 -34.78 2.58
N LYS A 593 10.24 -33.89 3.55
CA LYS A 593 9.86 -34.07 4.96
C LYS A 593 9.43 -32.74 5.56
N LEU A 594 8.48 -32.78 6.49
CA LEU A 594 7.97 -31.63 7.22
C LEU A 594 8.06 -31.85 8.73
N PHE A 595 8.30 -30.76 9.46
CA PHE A 595 8.33 -30.66 10.90
C PHE A 595 7.43 -29.53 11.39
N ILE A 596 6.88 -29.74 12.57
CA ILE A 596 6.25 -28.69 13.38
C ILE A 596 7.00 -28.64 14.70
N VAL A 597 7.50 -27.46 15.08
CA VAL A 597 8.18 -27.23 16.36
C VAL A 597 7.46 -26.16 17.17
N ASP A 598 7.54 -26.26 18.49
CA ASP A 598 7.00 -25.24 19.39
C ASP A 598 7.83 -23.94 19.39
N GLU A 599 7.39 -22.94 20.16
CA GLU A 599 8.07 -21.64 20.28
C GLU A 599 9.49 -21.71 20.87
N ASN A 600 9.91 -22.89 21.35
CA ASN A 600 11.24 -23.17 21.89
C ASN A 600 12.04 -24.16 21.03
N GLY A 601 11.57 -24.46 19.81
CA GLY A 601 12.23 -25.36 18.87
C GLY A 601 12.07 -26.85 19.18
N ASN A 602 11.18 -27.24 20.10
CA ASN A 602 10.93 -28.66 20.38
C ASN A 602 9.98 -29.24 19.34
N GLN A 603 10.34 -30.39 18.77
CA GLN A 603 9.51 -31.07 17.78
C GLN A 603 8.17 -31.55 18.36
N ILE A 604 7.09 -31.05 17.76
CA ILE A 604 5.71 -31.46 18.03
C ILE A 604 5.31 -32.57 17.06
N LYS A 605 5.62 -32.40 15.77
CA LYS A 605 5.15 -33.30 14.72
C LYS A 605 6.15 -33.45 13.58
N GLU A 606 6.09 -34.59 12.91
CA GLU A 606 6.85 -34.90 11.71
C GLU A 606 5.93 -35.56 10.69
N TYR A 607 6.07 -35.19 9.42
CA TYR A 607 5.40 -35.82 8.29
C TYR A 607 6.41 -36.17 7.20
N GLN A 608 6.33 -37.41 6.70
CA GLN A 608 7.10 -37.89 5.55
C GLN A 608 6.30 -38.99 4.85
N LYS A 609 6.27 -38.98 3.52
CA LYS A 609 5.66 -40.03 2.70
C LYS A 609 6.52 -40.31 1.48
N ASP A 610 6.77 -41.58 1.21
CA ASP A 610 7.62 -41.99 0.09
C ASP A 610 7.07 -41.48 -1.25
N ASP A 611 7.98 -41.09 -2.17
CA ASP A 611 7.70 -40.57 -3.52
C ASP A 611 6.76 -39.35 -3.58
N ASN A 612 6.60 -38.62 -2.48
CA ASN A 612 5.82 -37.39 -2.40
C ASN A 612 6.66 -36.24 -1.84
N TYR A 613 6.60 -35.09 -2.51
CA TYR A 613 7.26 -33.86 -2.13
C TYR A 613 6.20 -32.80 -1.86
N ILE A 614 6.45 -31.97 -0.85
CA ILE A 614 5.59 -30.87 -0.43
C ILE A 614 6.01 -29.65 -1.25
N ILE A 615 5.08 -29.18 -2.07
CA ILE A 615 5.26 -28.02 -2.93
C ILE A 615 4.87 -26.77 -2.16
N ASP A 616 3.71 -26.81 -1.50
CA ASP A 616 3.18 -25.68 -0.76
C ASP A 616 2.30 -26.15 0.41
N ILE A 617 2.05 -25.24 1.34
CA ILE A 617 1.25 -25.48 2.55
C ILE A 617 0.22 -24.38 2.70
N SER A 618 -1.02 -24.77 2.98
CA SER A 618 -2.04 -23.87 3.51
C SER A 618 -2.50 -24.35 4.88
N VAL A 619 -2.76 -23.42 5.80
CA VAL A 619 -3.24 -23.72 7.14
C VAL A 619 -4.65 -23.16 7.29
N GLU A 620 -5.61 -24.04 7.55
CA GLU A 620 -7.02 -23.69 7.74
C GLU A 620 -7.48 -24.31 9.05
N ASP A 621 -7.95 -23.50 10.00
CA ASP A 621 -8.34 -23.94 11.34
C ASP A 621 -7.27 -24.83 11.99
N ASP A 622 -7.57 -26.11 12.24
CA ASP A 622 -6.65 -27.09 12.82
C ASP A 622 -6.03 -28.04 11.77
N LEU A 623 -6.22 -27.78 10.48
CA LEU A 623 -5.72 -28.59 9.37
C LEU A 623 -4.57 -27.87 8.65
N ILE A 624 -3.48 -28.60 8.48
CA ILE A 624 -2.36 -28.19 7.63
C ILE A 624 -2.48 -29.01 6.34
N TYR A 625 -2.95 -28.35 5.28
CA TYR A 625 -3.07 -28.91 3.95
C TYR A 625 -1.74 -28.79 3.20
N MET A 626 -1.37 -29.84 2.48
CA MET A 626 -0.14 -29.91 1.70
C MET A 626 -0.48 -30.13 0.24
N THR A 627 -0.14 -29.16 -0.59
CA THR A 627 -0.08 -29.36 -2.04
C THR A 627 1.17 -30.17 -2.35
N LYS A 628 1.01 -31.31 -3.02
CA LYS A 628 2.11 -32.26 -3.24
C LYS A 628 2.48 -32.43 -4.71
N GLY A 629 3.73 -32.79 -4.94
CA GLY A 629 4.29 -33.16 -6.23
C GLY A 629 5.01 -34.51 -6.15
N SER A 630 5.03 -35.22 -7.28
CA SER A 630 5.84 -36.41 -7.48
C SER A 630 7.02 -36.06 -8.39
N LYS A 631 8.22 -36.42 -7.94
CA LYS A 631 9.45 -36.20 -8.70
C LYS A 631 9.49 -37.09 -9.94
N LYS A 632 9.70 -36.49 -11.11
CA LYS A 632 10.03 -37.17 -12.38
C LYS A 632 11.48 -36.83 -12.77
N THR A 633 11.93 -37.30 -13.93
CA THR A 633 13.34 -37.16 -14.37
C THR A 633 13.79 -35.70 -14.46
N ASP A 634 12.92 -34.80 -14.91
CA ASP A 634 13.23 -33.40 -15.21
C ASP A 634 12.36 -32.39 -14.46
N ARG A 635 11.30 -32.83 -13.77
CA ARG A 635 10.33 -31.94 -13.13
C ARG A 635 9.53 -32.59 -12.00
N PHE A 636 8.99 -31.77 -11.09
CA PHE A 636 7.94 -32.17 -10.16
C PHE A 636 6.56 -32.00 -10.79
N ARG A 637 5.73 -33.05 -10.76
CA ARG A 637 4.35 -33.00 -11.28
C ARG A 637 3.33 -33.18 -10.16
N LEU A 638 2.20 -32.49 -10.27
CA LEU A 638 1.09 -32.57 -9.31
C LEU A 638 0.79 -34.02 -8.89
N ALA A 639 0.72 -34.23 -7.58
CA ALA A 639 0.27 -35.44 -6.93
C ALA A 639 -1.04 -35.17 -6.16
N GLU A 640 -1.67 -36.22 -5.65
CA GLU A 640 -2.83 -36.06 -4.76
C GLU A 640 -2.39 -35.38 -3.47
N ASP A 641 -3.11 -34.34 -3.04
CA ASP A 641 -2.79 -33.59 -1.82
C ASP A 641 -2.83 -34.46 -0.55
N ASP A 642 -2.38 -33.90 0.56
CA ASP A 642 -2.54 -34.51 1.88
C ASP A 642 -2.90 -33.44 2.91
N PHE A 643 -3.29 -33.88 4.11
CA PHE A 643 -3.43 -32.98 5.23
C PHE A 643 -3.01 -33.67 6.53
N ILE A 644 -2.60 -32.87 7.51
CA ILE A 644 -2.41 -33.32 8.89
C ILE A 644 -3.19 -32.43 9.83
N THR A 645 -3.79 -33.03 10.86
CA THR A 645 -4.38 -32.28 11.97
C THR A 645 -3.28 -31.76 12.88
N TYR A 646 -3.27 -30.47 13.18
CA TYR A 646 -2.27 -29.80 14.00
C TYR A 646 -2.37 -30.25 15.47
N LYS A 647 -3.50 -30.00 16.16
CA LYS A 647 -3.80 -30.45 17.54
C LYS A 647 -5.31 -30.79 17.67
N GLU A 648 -5.71 -31.62 18.65
CA GLU A 648 -7.14 -31.80 18.99
C GLU A 648 -7.65 -30.54 19.69
N SER A 649 -8.81 -30.02 19.29
CA SER A 649 -9.37 -28.80 19.87
C SER A 649 -9.83 -29.01 21.31
N ASP A 650 -9.37 -28.17 22.23
CA ASP A 650 -10.10 -27.93 23.47
C ASP A 650 -11.22 -26.93 23.13
N ASP A 651 -12.47 -27.42 23.05
CA ASP A 651 -13.70 -26.62 22.90
C ASP A 651 -13.90 -25.67 24.11
N VAL A 652 -13.05 -24.66 24.22
CA VAL A 652 -13.28 -23.51 25.10
C VAL A 652 -14.16 -22.54 24.32
N LYS A 653 -15.31 -22.18 24.88
CA LYS A 653 -16.21 -21.18 24.30
C LYS A 653 -15.49 -19.82 24.26
N ARG A 654 -15.07 -19.39 23.08
CA ARG A 654 -14.35 -18.13 22.82
C ARG A 654 -15.31 -17.07 22.28
N VAL A 655 -14.83 -15.82 22.29
CA VAL A 655 -15.39 -14.78 21.42
C VAL A 655 -15.28 -15.28 19.97
N ASP A 656 -16.37 -15.14 19.22
CA ASP A 656 -16.43 -15.55 17.82
C ASP A 656 -16.69 -14.34 16.93
N ILE A 657 -15.95 -14.23 15.82
CA ILE A 657 -16.10 -13.16 14.84
C ILE A 657 -16.79 -13.75 13.62
N THR A 658 -17.90 -13.15 13.21
CA THR A 658 -18.70 -13.66 12.08
C THR A 658 -19.14 -12.53 11.16
N THR A 659 -19.06 -12.79 9.85
CA THR A 659 -19.68 -11.94 8.84
C THR A 659 -21.12 -12.36 8.62
N LYS A 660 -22.05 -11.41 8.55
CA LYS A 660 -23.45 -11.65 8.15
C LYS A 660 -23.83 -10.73 7.02
N THR A 661 -24.37 -11.30 5.94
CA THR A 661 -24.82 -10.56 4.77
C THR A 661 -26.33 -10.41 4.77
N THR A 662 -26.83 -9.18 4.79
CA THR A 662 -28.26 -8.85 4.69
C THR A 662 -28.48 -7.85 3.57
N SER A 663 -29.39 -8.14 2.63
CA SER A 663 -29.72 -7.26 1.49
C SER A 663 -28.52 -6.83 0.62
N GLY A 664 -27.49 -7.67 0.54
CA GLY A 664 -26.27 -7.37 -0.22
C GLY A 664 -25.22 -6.57 0.58
N ILE A 665 -25.43 -6.36 1.88
CA ILE A 665 -24.50 -5.68 2.79
C ILE A 665 -23.95 -6.69 3.80
N ALA A 666 -22.65 -6.93 3.76
CA ALA A 666 -21.89 -7.76 4.68
C ALA A 666 -21.39 -6.90 5.84
N LYS A 667 -21.76 -7.29 7.06
CA LYS A 667 -21.32 -6.64 8.29
C LYS A 667 -20.63 -7.66 9.18
N LEU A 668 -19.60 -7.20 9.89
CA LEU A 668 -18.87 -7.98 10.87
C LEU A 668 -19.52 -7.87 12.24
N TYR A 669 -19.56 -9.00 12.97
CA TYR A 669 -20.10 -9.07 14.32
C TYR A 669 -19.16 -9.87 15.22
N PHE A 670 -19.04 -9.47 16.48
CA PHE A 670 -18.52 -10.38 17.52
C PHE A 670 -19.64 -10.94 18.39
N THR A 671 -19.52 -12.22 18.72
CA THR A 671 -20.41 -12.96 19.61
C THR A 671 -19.68 -13.23 20.91
N VAL A 672 -20.28 -12.83 22.02
CA VAL A 672 -19.75 -13.12 23.36
C VAL A 672 -20.09 -14.55 23.79
N PRO A 673 -19.33 -15.14 24.74
CA PRO A 673 -19.64 -16.46 25.26
C PRO A 673 -21.08 -16.57 25.78
N SER A 674 -21.70 -17.74 25.60
CA SER A 674 -23.13 -17.99 25.87
C SER A 674 -23.64 -17.67 27.30
N ASN A 675 -22.74 -17.45 28.26
CA ASN A 675 -23.04 -17.06 29.63
C ASN A 675 -23.08 -15.52 29.85
N ILE A 676 -22.83 -14.73 28.82
CA ILE A 676 -22.83 -13.27 28.82
C ILE A 676 -23.95 -12.78 27.90
N TYR A 677 -24.65 -11.72 28.34
CA TYR A 677 -25.77 -11.12 27.62
C TYR A 677 -25.53 -9.63 27.37
N LEU A 678 -25.34 -9.25 26.11
CA LEU A 678 -25.25 -7.86 25.68
C LEU A 678 -26.66 -7.24 25.70
N THR A 679 -26.95 -6.44 26.72
CA THR A 679 -28.34 -5.97 26.98
C THR A 679 -28.54 -4.48 26.68
N TYR A 680 -27.50 -3.66 26.83
CA TYR A 680 -27.56 -2.21 26.74
C TYR A 680 -26.41 -1.66 25.88
N ILE A 681 -26.59 -0.44 25.38
CA ILE A 681 -25.49 0.33 24.78
C ILE A 681 -24.44 0.59 25.87
N PRO A 682 -23.14 0.36 25.62
CA PRO A 682 -22.10 0.58 26.60
C PRO A 682 -21.85 2.06 26.89
N TYR A 683 -21.45 2.35 28.12
CA TYR A 683 -20.99 3.67 28.53
C TYR A 683 -19.60 3.95 27.94
N LEU A 684 -19.45 5.10 27.27
CA LEU A 684 -18.21 5.51 26.62
C LEU A 684 -17.26 6.18 27.64
N ASN A 685 -16.05 5.65 27.74
CA ASN A 685 -14.91 6.29 28.37
C ASN A 685 -13.96 6.82 27.29
N ILE A 686 -13.44 8.03 27.49
CA ILE A 686 -12.42 8.64 26.64
C ILE A 686 -11.13 8.71 27.44
N THR A 687 -10.08 8.14 26.87
CA THR A 687 -8.76 8.03 27.49
C THR A 687 -8.02 9.37 27.49
N LYS A 688 -7.15 9.58 28.48
CA LYS A 688 -6.25 10.74 28.54
C LYS A 688 -4.80 10.32 28.33
N ASN A 689 -3.99 11.22 27.82
CA ASN A 689 -2.55 11.01 27.67
C ASN A 689 -1.80 11.54 28.88
N THR A 690 -0.83 10.77 29.38
CA THR A 690 0.06 11.24 30.43
C THR A 690 1.03 12.28 29.86
N VAL A 691 1.24 13.36 30.60
CA VAL A 691 2.25 14.37 30.26
C VAL A 691 3.60 13.89 30.77
N GLY A 692 4.39 13.29 29.88
CA GLY A 692 5.75 12.82 30.13
C GLY A 692 6.85 13.82 29.72
N ASP A 693 8.07 13.57 30.19
CA ASP A 693 9.27 14.32 29.78
C ASP A 693 9.64 13.91 28.35
N ARG A 694 9.67 14.85 27.40
CA ARG A 694 9.85 14.69 25.93
C ARG A 694 11.22 14.14 25.49
N SER A 695 11.81 13.29 26.31
CA SER A 695 13.18 12.79 26.15
C SER A 695 13.25 11.44 25.44
N SER A 696 12.12 10.87 25.01
CA SER A 696 11.95 9.51 24.48
C SER A 696 12.07 9.39 22.96
N ASP A 697 12.34 10.48 22.24
CA ASP A 697 12.49 10.47 20.78
C ASP A 697 13.78 9.75 20.36
N MET A 698 13.65 8.80 19.43
CA MET A 698 14.73 8.08 18.78
C MET A 698 14.67 8.34 17.28
N LEU A 699 15.71 8.93 16.72
CA LEU A 699 15.80 9.12 15.27
C LEU A 699 16.27 7.82 14.62
N ILE A 700 15.51 7.33 13.65
CA ILE A 700 15.86 6.23 12.77
C ILE A 700 15.98 6.82 11.38
N THR A 701 17.16 6.70 10.79
CA THR A 701 17.35 6.97 9.37
C THR A 701 17.39 5.62 8.70
N VAL A 702 16.41 5.35 7.83
CA VAL A 702 16.56 4.23 6.90
C VAL A 702 17.53 4.68 5.84
N GLU A 703 18.70 4.04 5.82
CA GLU A 703 19.61 4.15 4.69
C GLU A 703 19.06 3.28 3.57
N ASP A 704 18.87 3.88 2.41
CA ASP A 704 18.22 3.29 1.25
C ASP A 704 19.08 2.13 0.71
N GLU A 705 18.82 0.93 1.21
CA GLU A 705 19.43 -0.32 0.75
C GLU A 705 18.55 -1.05 -0.28
N TYR A 706 17.38 -0.49 -0.62
CA TYR A 706 16.47 -1.08 -1.61
C TYR A 706 17.03 -0.92 -3.04
N ALA A 707 17.64 -1.98 -3.54
CA ALA A 707 17.88 -2.16 -4.97
C ALA A 707 16.66 -2.86 -5.60
N GLY A 708 15.57 -2.13 -5.86
CA GLY A 708 14.35 -2.75 -6.37
C GLY A 708 13.43 -1.85 -7.19
N TYR A 709 12.37 -2.48 -7.70
CA TYR A 709 11.27 -1.95 -8.48
C TYR A 709 10.01 -1.98 -7.63
N MET A 710 9.42 -0.82 -7.39
CA MET A 710 8.19 -0.65 -6.62
C MET A 710 6.99 -0.77 -7.54
N VAL A 711 6.00 -1.58 -7.15
CA VAL A 711 4.74 -1.74 -7.88
C VAL A 711 3.64 -1.02 -7.12
N TYR A 712 2.94 -0.13 -7.81
CA TYR A 712 1.81 0.62 -7.28
C TYR A 712 0.53 0.25 -8.01
N ASP A 713 -0.56 0.11 -7.27
CA ASP A 713 -1.93 0.09 -7.79
C ASP A 713 -2.73 1.29 -7.26
N ASN A 714 -4.05 1.26 -7.46
CA ASN A 714 -4.96 2.30 -7.00
C ASN A 714 -4.91 2.51 -5.47
N LEU A 715 -4.58 1.48 -4.68
CA LEU A 715 -4.49 1.51 -3.22
C LEU A 715 -3.09 1.88 -2.70
N GLY A 716 -2.14 2.20 -3.59
CA GLY A 716 -0.78 2.61 -3.27
C GLY A 716 0.25 1.51 -3.53
N LEU A 717 1.33 1.48 -2.74
CA LEU A 717 2.39 0.49 -2.89
C LEU A 717 1.85 -0.92 -2.57
N THR A 718 2.04 -1.84 -3.52
CA THR A 718 1.57 -3.25 -3.46
C THR A 718 2.74 -4.23 -3.29
N GLY A 719 3.97 -3.81 -3.60
CA GLY A 719 5.16 -4.63 -3.37
C GLY A 719 6.43 -4.06 -3.98
N ILE A 720 7.57 -4.59 -3.54
CA ILE A 720 8.91 -4.25 -4.00
C ILE A 720 9.56 -5.51 -4.56
N TYR A 721 10.18 -5.43 -5.73
CA TYR A 721 10.74 -6.55 -6.47
C TYR A 721 12.17 -6.26 -6.88
N GLU A 722 13.07 -7.24 -6.79
CA GLU A 722 14.46 -7.05 -7.25
C GLU A 722 14.57 -6.98 -8.79
N LYS A 723 13.65 -7.64 -9.51
CA LYS A 723 13.66 -7.74 -10.97
C LYS A 723 12.49 -6.98 -11.60
N ALA A 724 12.78 -6.22 -12.66
CA ALA A 724 11.77 -5.45 -13.38
C ALA A 724 10.72 -6.37 -13.99
N GLY A 725 11.11 -7.50 -14.57
CA GLY A 725 10.17 -8.44 -15.18
C GLY A 725 9.10 -8.96 -14.22
N ASP A 726 9.48 -9.26 -12.97
CA ASP A 726 8.55 -9.70 -11.92
C ASP A 726 7.60 -8.57 -11.51
N ALA A 727 8.15 -7.36 -11.35
CA ALA A 727 7.38 -6.15 -11.04
C ALA A 727 6.36 -5.83 -12.15
N ILE A 728 6.77 -5.89 -13.42
CA ILE A 728 5.93 -5.63 -14.59
C ILE A 728 4.82 -6.67 -14.68
N ASN A 729 5.14 -7.96 -14.51
CA ASN A 729 4.14 -9.01 -14.50
C ASN A 729 3.09 -8.79 -13.41
N ARG A 730 3.51 -8.38 -12.20
CA ARG A 730 2.57 -8.01 -11.14
C ARG A 730 1.72 -6.81 -11.53
N ALA A 731 2.35 -5.72 -12.00
CA ALA A 731 1.67 -4.50 -12.41
C ALA A 731 0.62 -4.77 -13.49
N THR A 732 0.91 -5.59 -14.50
CA THR A 732 -0.06 -5.99 -15.54
C THR A 732 -1.26 -6.74 -14.95
N GLN A 733 -1.08 -7.58 -13.94
CA GLN A 733 -2.17 -8.33 -13.31
C GLN A 733 -3.12 -7.44 -12.51
N ILE A 734 -2.60 -6.38 -11.90
CA ILE A 734 -3.37 -5.47 -11.04
C ILE A 734 -3.67 -4.12 -11.71
N ALA A 735 -3.42 -4.03 -13.02
CA ALA A 735 -3.54 -2.79 -13.79
C ALA A 735 -2.77 -1.59 -13.18
N GLY A 736 -1.64 -1.87 -12.53
CA GLY A 736 -0.78 -0.91 -11.83
C GLY A 736 0.41 -0.41 -12.66
N ILE A 737 1.34 0.25 -11.97
CA ILE A 737 2.58 0.81 -12.52
C ILE A 737 3.79 0.25 -11.78
N VAL A 738 4.95 0.31 -12.44
CA VAL A 738 6.26 -0.02 -11.86
C VAL A 738 7.11 1.24 -11.85
N VAL A 739 7.79 1.47 -10.73
CA VAL A 739 8.67 2.61 -10.49
C VAL A 739 10.04 2.09 -10.05
N SER A 740 11.12 2.71 -10.50
CA SER A 740 12.48 2.39 -10.05
C SER A 740 12.71 2.89 -8.61
N LYS A 741 13.79 2.45 -7.98
CA LYS A 741 14.26 3.01 -6.70
C LYS A 741 14.48 4.52 -6.72
N ASP A 742 14.74 5.10 -7.89
CA ASP A 742 15.01 6.54 -8.04
C ASP A 742 13.71 7.33 -8.30
N GLY A 743 12.55 6.68 -8.26
CA GLY A 743 11.23 7.29 -8.46
C GLY A 743 10.77 7.40 -9.93
N GLU A 744 11.56 6.90 -10.88
CA GLU A 744 11.25 6.95 -12.32
C GLU A 744 10.28 5.86 -12.74
N ILE A 745 9.34 6.14 -13.65
CA ILE A 745 8.40 5.13 -14.13
C ILE A 745 9.13 4.13 -15.04
N VAL A 746 9.03 2.85 -14.67
CA VAL A 746 9.58 1.70 -15.38
C VAL A 746 8.57 1.06 -16.31
N TYR A 747 7.33 1.01 -15.86
CA TYR A 747 6.23 0.47 -16.63
C TYR A 747 4.93 1.12 -16.22
N ARG A 748 4.11 1.43 -17.21
CA ARG A 748 2.69 1.71 -17.08
C ARG A 748 2.00 1.15 -18.31
N GLN A 749 0.72 0.83 -18.18
CA GLN A 749 -0.02 0.29 -19.32
C GLN A 749 -0.29 1.39 -20.36
N SER A 750 0.15 1.15 -21.60
CA SER A 750 -0.08 2.03 -22.75
C SER A 750 -0.82 1.29 -23.88
N GLU A 751 -1.42 2.04 -24.81
CA GLU A 751 -2.00 1.45 -26.01
C GLU A 751 -0.91 0.90 -26.93
N MET A 752 -0.96 -0.40 -27.19
CA MET A 752 -0.03 -1.06 -28.09
C MET A 752 -0.42 -0.83 -29.55
N GLN A 753 0.50 -0.30 -30.35
CA GLN A 753 0.28 -0.11 -31.79
C GLN A 753 0.10 -1.47 -32.49
N ALA A 754 -0.75 -1.53 -33.53
CA ALA A 754 -0.96 -2.76 -34.31
C ALA A 754 0.30 -3.23 -35.07
N TYR A 755 1.22 -2.30 -35.34
CA TYR A 755 2.52 -2.52 -35.97
C TYR A 755 3.49 -1.42 -35.53
N ASN A 756 4.72 -1.82 -35.17
CA ASN A 756 5.83 -0.88 -35.08
C ASN A 756 7.15 -1.51 -35.54
N THR A 757 8.13 -0.67 -35.90
CA THR A 757 9.49 -1.09 -36.28
C THR A 757 10.53 -0.05 -35.88
N ILE A 758 11.61 -0.52 -35.26
CA ILE A 758 12.83 0.26 -34.99
C ILE A 758 14.02 -0.17 -35.86
N ALA A 759 13.83 -1.20 -36.70
CA ALA A 759 14.89 -1.84 -37.49
C ALA A 759 15.80 -0.86 -38.26
N SER A 760 15.25 0.21 -38.84
CA SER A 760 16.04 1.19 -39.63
C SER A 760 17.02 2.02 -38.80
N SER A 761 16.81 2.10 -37.50
CA SER A 761 17.59 2.92 -36.56
C SER A 761 18.63 2.09 -35.80
N ILE A 762 18.62 0.76 -35.96
CA ILE A 762 19.55 -0.14 -35.31
C ILE A 762 20.87 -0.22 -36.09
N TYR A 763 21.98 -0.06 -35.36
CA TYR A 763 23.31 -0.44 -35.84
C TYR A 763 23.48 -1.96 -35.72
N HIS A 764 23.95 -2.64 -36.78
CA HIS A 764 24.20 -4.08 -36.74
C HIS A 764 25.63 -4.39 -36.29
N GLN A 765 25.75 -5.09 -35.17
CA GLN A 765 26.99 -5.67 -34.65
C GLN A 765 26.90 -7.21 -34.71
N SER A 766 27.91 -7.87 -35.27
CA SER A 766 27.96 -9.33 -35.37
C SER A 766 29.36 -9.86 -35.08
N SER A 767 29.46 -10.72 -34.07
CA SER A 767 30.66 -11.51 -33.78
C SER A 767 30.54 -12.97 -34.28
N GLY A 768 29.38 -13.37 -34.83
CA GLY A 768 29.17 -14.67 -35.45
C GLY A 768 29.23 -15.87 -34.51
N SER A 769 29.06 -15.68 -33.19
CA SER A 769 29.12 -16.76 -32.19
C SER A 769 28.03 -16.63 -31.13
N VAL A 770 27.54 -17.78 -30.65
CA VAL A 770 26.51 -17.85 -29.60
C VAL A 770 26.98 -17.14 -28.33
N ASP A 771 28.20 -17.40 -27.87
CA ASP A 771 28.76 -16.83 -26.65
C ASP A 771 28.92 -15.30 -26.69
N ALA A 772 29.06 -14.72 -27.89
CA ALA A 772 29.18 -13.27 -28.08
C ALA A 772 27.84 -12.56 -28.33
N SER A 773 26.79 -13.30 -28.68
CA SER A 773 25.52 -12.73 -29.14
C SER A 773 24.83 -11.81 -28.12
N LEU A 774 24.94 -12.10 -26.81
CA LEU A 774 24.44 -11.20 -25.75
C LEU A 774 25.12 -9.83 -25.84
N TRP A 775 26.44 -9.84 -25.89
CA TRP A 775 27.27 -8.64 -25.91
C TRP A 775 27.17 -7.88 -27.22
N ASP A 776 26.95 -8.58 -28.34
CA ASP A 776 26.58 -7.95 -29.61
C ASP A 776 25.27 -7.18 -29.45
N CYS A 777 24.25 -7.78 -28.84
CA CYS A 777 22.98 -7.10 -28.56
C CYS A 777 23.12 -5.92 -27.59
N VAL A 778 23.83 -6.07 -26.46
CA VAL A 778 24.08 -4.98 -25.50
C VAL A 778 24.76 -3.79 -26.19
N TYR A 779 25.76 -4.05 -27.03
CA TYR A 779 26.43 -2.99 -27.78
C TYR A 779 25.47 -2.29 -28.75
N MET A 780 24.65 -3.04 -29.51
CA MET A 780 23.66 -2.43 -30.41
C MET A 780 22.66 -1.56 -29.66
N THR A 781 22.22 -1.98 -28.46
CA THR A 781 21.34 -1.19 -27.59
C THR A 781 21.99 0.12 -27.16
N LEU A 782 23.24 0.10 -26.68
CA LEU A 782 23.97 1.32 -26.28
C LEU A 782 24.14 2.30 -27.46
N ILE A 783 24.46 1.79 -28.65
CA ILE A 783 24.54 2.62 -29.85
C ILE A 783 23.16 3.20 -30.22
N TYR A 784 22.09 2.42 -30.08
CA TYR A 784 20.72 2.87 -30.33
C TYR A 784 20.29 4.00 -29.38
N GLU A 785 20.67 3.92 -28.10
CA GLU A 785 20.48 5.02 -27.14
C GLU A 785 21.29 6.27 -27.51
N GLY A 786 22.26 6.16 -28.43
CA GLY A 786 23.08 7.25 -28.93
C GLY A 786 24.40 7.42 -28.19
N VAL A 787 24.90 6.36 -27.54
CA VAL A 787 26.28 6.29 -27.04
C VAL A 787 27.21 6.15 -28.23
N THR A 788 28.02 7.18 -28.51
CA THR A 788 28.83 7.26 -29.76
C THR A 788 30.33 7.14 -29.54
N ASP A 789 30.81 7.34 -28.31
CA ASP A 789 32.23 7.28 -27.93
C ASP A 789 32.59 5.97 -27.18
N LEU A 790 31.98 4.86 -27.57
CA LEU A 790 32.19 3.54 -26.96
C LEU A 790 32.61 2.52 -28.02
N THR A 791 33.68 1.75 -27.75
CA THR A 791 34.05 0.62 -28.62
C THR A 791 33.52 -0.69 -28.04
N TYR A 792 33.33 -1.70 -28.91
CA TYR A 792 32.86 -3.03 -28.49
C TYR A 792 33.75 -3.67 -27.41
N GLU A 793 35.07 -3.53 -27.54
CA GLU A 793 36.02 -4.10 -26.56
C GLU A 793 35.99 -3.34 -25.23
N ASP A 794 35.81 -2.01 -25.26
CA ASP A 794 35.69 -1.20 -24.03
C ASP A 794 34.40 -1.53 -23.28
N MET A 795 33.28 -1.71 -24.01
CA MET A 795 32.02 -2.17 -23.44
C MET A 795 32.16 -3.56 -22.80
N LYS A 796 32.85 -4.48 -23.46
CA LYS A 796 32.99 -5.86 -22.93
C LYS A 796 33.89 -5.92 -21.71
N ALA A 797 34.75 -4.93 -21.52
CA ALA A 797 35.62 -4.80 -20.37
C ALA A 797 34.95 -4.13 -19.16
N SER A 798 33.78 -3.49 -19.32
CA SER A 798 33.13 -2.74 -18.23
C SER A 798 32.44 -3.64 -17.20
N GLY A 799 31.95 -4.81 -17.59
CA GLY A 799 31.25 -5.70 -16.67
C GLY A 799 30.91 -7.07 -17.26
N THR A 800 30.39 -7.94 -16.41
CA THR A 800 29.90 -9.29 -16.80
C THR A 800 28.39 -9.41 -16.79
N ASP A 801 27.69 -8.42 -16.25
CA ASP A 801 26.23 -8.36 -16.18
C ASP A 801 25.72 -7.36 -17.23
N PRO A 802 24.85 -7.78 -18.19
CA PRO A 802 24.30 -6.89 -19.20
C PRO A 802 23.52 -5.71 -18.59
N VAL A 803 22.83 -5.89 -17.46
CA VAL A 803 22.04 -4.83 -16.83
C VAL A 803 22.95 -3.75 -16.27
N GLN A 804 23.95 -4.14 -15.48
CA GLN A 804 24.97 -3.21 -14.99
C GLN A 804 25.65 -2.44 -16.13
N VAL A 805 26.02 -3.13 -17.22
CA VAL A 805 26.70 -2.49 -18.36
C VAL A 805 25.80 -1.47 -19.07
N LEU A 806 24.51 -1.80 -19.25
CA LEU A 806 23.53 -0.85 -19.81
C LEU A 806 23.36 0.35 -18.89
N THR A 807 23.23 0.16 -17.57
CA THR A 807 23.07 1.24 -16.60
C THR A 807 24.30 2.16 -16.52
N GLU A 808 25.52 1.62 -16.54
CA GLU A 808 26.74 2.41 -16.38
C GLU A 808 27.16 3.15 -17.65
N LEU A 809 26.89 2.58 -18.83
CA LEU A 809 27.34 3.13 -20.11
C LEU A 809 26.22 3.77 -20.93
N GLY A 810 24.98 3.40 -20.69
CA GLY A 810 23.79 3.87 -21.40
C GLY A 810 23.35 5.26 -20.95
N LYS A 811 22.32 5.77 -21.62
CA LYS A 811 21.60 6.98 -21.20
C LYS A 811 20.50 6.67 -20.21
N TYR A 812 20.00 5.44 -20.25
CA TYR A 812 18.86 4.96 -19.48
C TYR A 812 19.29 3.79 -18.60
N PRO A 813 18.69 3.61 -17.41
CA PRO A 813 18.96 2.45 -16.57
C PRO A 813 18.65 1.15 -17.31
N GLY A 814 19.58 0.21 -17.32
CA GLY A 814 19.36 -1.15 -17.80
C GLY A 814 18.34 -1.88 -16.94
N ALA A 815 17.62 -2.83 -17.52
CA ALA A 815 16.63 -3.64 -16.81
C ALA A 815 16.65 -5.13 -17.24
N ASP A 816 16.60 -6.01 -16.24
CA ASP A 816 16.24 -7.41 -16.40
C ASP A 816 14.71 -7.52 -16.47
N ILE A 817 14.20 -7.63 -17.69
CA ILE A 817 12.77 -7.79 -17.98
C ILE A 817 12.42 -9.26 -18.26
N SER A 818 13.26 -10.19 -17.81
CA SER A 818 13.02 -11.62 -18.00
C SER A 818 11.68 -12.06 -17.43
N GLY A 819 11.02 -12.98 -18.12
CA GLY A 819 9.73 -13.53 -17.70
C GLY A 819 8.48 -12.76 -18.15
N ILE A 820 8.61 -11.57 -18.76
CA ILE A 820 7.43 -10.88 -19.33
C ILE A 820 6.86 -11.61 -20.55
N SER A 821 5.56 -11.37 -20.83
CA SER A 821 4.87 -11.96 -21.98
C SER A 821 5.34 -11.38 -23.31
N LEU A 822 5.07 -12.09 -24.42
CA LEU A 822 5.40 -11.60 -25.76
C LEU A 822 4.66 -10.30 -26.11
N ASP A 823 3.44 -10.11 -25.61
CA ASP A 823 2.69 -8.86 -25.82
C ASP A 823 3.34 -7.68 -25.07
N LEU A 824 3.89 -7.91 -23.87
CA LEU A 824 4.67 -6.89 -23.16
C LEU A 824 5.98 -6.55 -23.89
N VAL A 825 6.67 -7.54 -24.47
CA VAL A 825 7.82 -7.29 -25.35
C VAL A 825 7.43 -6.37 -26.50
N PHE A 826 6.26 -6.57 -27.10
CA PHE A 826 5.79 -5.67 -28.15
C PHE A 826 5.44 -4.27 -27.64
N GLY A 827 4.99 -4.13 -26.38
CA GLY A 827 4.84 -2.83 -25.72
C GLY A 827 6.14 -2.02 -25.72
N TYR A 828 7.27 -2.64 -25.36
CA TYR A 828 8.59 -1.99 -25.44
C TYR A 828 8.91 -1.53 -26.87
N ILE A 829 8.73 -2.41 -27.86
CA ILE A 829 8.97 -2.06 -29.27
C ILE A 829 8.01 -0.96 -29.73
N SER A 830 6.75 -0.95 -29.27
CA SER A 830 5.74 0.08 -29.57
C SER A 830 6.21 1.46 -29.09
N ASN A 831 6.87 1.51 -27.93
CA ASN A 831 7.48 2.71 -27.37
C ASN A 831 8.86 3.04 -27.98
N GLY A 832 9.30 2.27 -28.98
CA GLY A 832 10.60 2.47 -29.64
C GLY A 832 11.79 1.93 -28.84
N ILE A 833 11.57 1.08 -27.83
CA ILE A 833 12.62 0.55 -26.97
C ILE A 833 13.02 -0.87 -27.45
N PRO A 834 14.29 -1.13 -27.81
CA PRO A 834 14.74 -2.44 -28.27
C PRO A 834 14.76 -3.48 -27.14
N VAL A 835 14.46 -4.74 -27.48
CA VAL A 835 14.48 -5.85 -26.53
C VAL A 835 15.49 -6.90 -26.97
N ILE A 836 16.44 -7.22 -26.08
CA ILE A 836 17.36 -8.33 -26.20
C ILE A 836 16.65 -9.58 -25.70
N SER A 837 16.66 -10.66 -26.48
CA SER A 837 15.93 -11.88 -26.15
C SER A 837 16.77 -13.12 -26.41
N ARG A 838 16.78 -14.04 -25.45
CA ARG A 838 17.37 -15.37 -25.62
C ARG A 838 16.37 -16.30 -26.30
N ILE A 839 16.83 -17.03 -27.31
CA ILE A 839 16.05 -18.03 -28.03
C ILE A 839 16.56 -19.46 -27.77
N ASN A 840 15.79 -20.43 -28.26
CA ASN A 840 15.86 -21.86 -27.94
C ASN A 840 17.21 -22.58 -28.09
N ASP A 841 18.17 -22.03 -28.82
CA ASP A 841 19.51 -22.62 -28.98
C ASP A 841 20.59 -21.85 -28.20
N GLY A 842 20.18 -20.99 -27.28
CA GLY A 842 21.04 -20.25 -26.37
C GLY A 842 21.57 -18.94 -26.94
N ARG A 843 21.26 -18.61 -28.19
CA ARG A 843 21.62 -17.34 -28.83
C ARG A 843 20.75 -16.20 -28.32
N TYR A 844 21.32 -15.00 -28.28
CA TYR A 844 20.59 -13.75 -28.07
C TYR A 844 20.34 -13.05 -29.41
N VAL A 845 19.15 -12.50 -29.55
CA VAL A 845 18.69 -11.75 -30.71
C VAL A 845 18.10 -10.43 -30.26
N MET A 846 18.02 -9.45 -31.14
CA MET A 846 17.39 -8.17 -30.86
C MET A 846 16.08 -8.04 -31.61
N VAL A 847 14.96 -7.89 -30.89
CA VAL A 847 13.64 -7.71 -31.48
C VAL A 847 13.55 -6.30 -32.06
N VAL A 848 13.15 -6.17 -33.31
CA VAL A 848 13.17 -4.89 -34.03
C VAL A 848 11.86 -4.50 -34.70
N SER A 849 10.91 -5.43 -34.88
CA SER A 849 9.56 -5.10 -35.35
C SER A 849 8.56 -6.21 -35.05
N TYR A 850 7.28 -5.86 -35.01
CA TYR A 850 6.18 -6.81 -34.91
C TYR A 850 4.96 -6.32 -35.68
N ASN A 851 4.09 -7.24 -36.11
CA ASN A 851 2.71 -6.96 -36.53
C ASN A 851 1.79 -8.05 -35.99
N SER A 852 0.51 -8.04 -36.36
CA SER A 852 -0.47 -9.05 -35.93
C SER A 852 -0.12 -10.51 -36.27
N GLU A 853 0.79 -10.77 -37.22
CA GLU A 853 1.11 -12.12 -37.70
C GLU A 853 2.53 -12.59 -37.36
N ALA A 854 3.49 -11.66 -37.28
CA ALA A 854 4.91 -11.97 -37.31
C ALA A 854 5.75 -11.07 -36.40
N VAL A 855 6.89 -11.60 -36.00
CA VAL A 855 7.97 -10.91 -35.29
C VAL A 855 9.19 -10.87 -36.21
N ARG A 856 9.93 -9.76 -36.17
CA ARG A 856 11.25 -9.66 -36.77
C ARG A 856 12.28 -9.31 -35.72
N TYR A 857 13.39 -10.03 -35.76
CA TYR A 857 14.57 -9.77 -34.93
C TYR A 857 15.83 -9.79 -35.79
N TYR A 858 16.87 -9.08 -35.36
CA TYR A 858 18.21 -9.22 -35.90
C TYR A 858 18.97 -10.30 -35.11
N ASP A 859 19.63 -11.21 -35.84
CA ASP A 859 20.42 -12.31 -35.28
C ASP A 859 21.92 -12.04 -35.48
N PRO A 860 22.67 -11.68 -34.41
CA PRO A 860 24.10 -11.40 -34.49
C PRO A 860 24.96 -12.61 -34.89
N VAL A 861 24.45 -13.84 -34.74
CA VAL A 861 25.19 -15.05 -35.12
C VAL A 861 25.06 -15.32 -36.61
N LEU A 862 23.88 -15.05 -37.18
CA LEU A 862 23.61 -15.21 -38.62
C LEU A 862 23.92 -13.95 -39.45
N ASP A 863 24.12 -12.80 -38.79
CA ASP A 863 24.29 -11.48 -39.39
C ASP A 863 23.13 -11.13 -40.36
N THR A 864 21.89 -11.37 -39.94
CA THR A 864 20.70 -11.10 -40.75
C THR A 864 19.47 -10.82 -39.89
N GLU A 865 18.54 -10.05 -40.43
CA GLU A 865 17.17 -9.99 -39.91
C GLU A 865 16.43 -11.28 -40.26
N VAL A 866 15.73 -11.84 -39.28
CA VAL A 866 14.91 -13.04 -39.41
C VAL A 866 13.46 -12.68 -39.10
N ARG A 867 12.53 -13.14 -39.94
CA ARG A 867 11.08 -12.98 -39.75
C ARG A 867 10.46 -14.34 -39.48
N VAL A 868 9.76 -14.45 -38.35
CA VAL A 868 9.06 -15.67 -37.91
C VAL A 868 7.62 -15.35 -37.51
N SER A 869 6.77 -16.37 -37.41
CA SER A 869 5.42 -16.18 -36.87
C SER A 869 5.46 -15.87 -35.36
N ARG A 870 4.46 -15.16 -34.83
CA ARG A 870 4.37 -14.88 -33.37
C ARG A 870 4.48 -16.15 -32.52
N LYS A 871 3.73 -17.19 -32.89
CA LYS A 871 3.72 -18.49 -32.19
C LYS A 871 5.08 -19.19 -32.21
N GLU A 872 5.80 -19.10 -33.32
CA GLU A 872 7.14 -19.68 -33.44
C GLU A 872 8.14 -18.93 -32.56
N TYR A 873 8.07 -17.60 -32.55
CA TYR A 873 8.91 -16.77 -31.70
C TYR A 873 8.64 -16.99 -30.22
N GLU A 874 7.37 -17.02 -29.81
CA GLU A 874 6.95 -17.28 -28.43
C GLU A 874 7.46 -18.64 -27.92
N ALA A 875 7.39 -19.68 -28.75
CA ALA A 875 7.93 -20.98 -28.43
C ALA A 875 9.46 -20.97 -28.31
N ALA A 876 10.15 -20.20 -29.17
CA ALA A 876 11.61 -20.06 -29.12
C ALA A 876 12.06 -19.31 -27.86
N MET A 877 11.37 -18.22 -27.51
CA MET A 877 11.58 -17.43 -26.30
C MET A 877 11.37 -18.28 -25.03
N SER A 878 10.26 -19.05 -24.99
CA SER A 878 9.95 -19.95 -23.88
C SER A 878 11.03 -21.01 -23.66
N GLN A 879 11.59 -21.56 -24.76
CA GLN A 879 12.71 -22.50 -24.69
C GLN A 879 14.05 -21.84 -24.32
N GLY A 880 14.17 -20.53 -24.54
CA GLY A 880 15.26 -19.68 -24.06
C GLY A 880 15.08 -19.18 -22.62
N ASN A 881 14.17 -19.80 -21.85
CA ASN A 881 13.80 -19.45 -20.47
C ASN A 881 13.20 -18.03 -20.30
N ASN A 882 12.70 -17.41 -21.37
CA ASN A 882 12.22 -16.01 -21.35
C ASN A 882 13.26 -15.04 -20.76
N GLU A 883 14.54 -15.26 -21.03
CA GLU A 883 15.61 -14.35 -20.61
C GLU A 883 15.63 -13.14 -21.54
N LEU A 884 15.36 -11.96 -20.98
CA LEU A 884 15.09 -10.72 -21.71
C LEU A 884 15.78 -9.54 -21.01
N TYR A 885 16.44 -8.68 -21.80
CA TYR A 885 17.09 -7.46 -21.31
C TYR A 885 16.70 -6.25 -22.15
N SER A 886 16.59 -5.09 -21.51
CA SER A 886 16.34 -3.80 -22.17
C SER A 886 16.80 -2.65 -21.27
N TYR A 887 16.35 -1.44 -21.55
CA TYR A 887 16.50 -0.26 -20.68
C TYR A 887 15.13 0.35 -20.39
N VAL A 888 15.09 1.20 -19.37
CA VAL A 888 13.89 1.91 -18.94
C VAL A 888 13.99 3.37 -19.36
N GLN A 889 13.10 3.80 -20.24
CA GLN A 889 13.02 5.17 -20.73
C GLN A 889 11.71 5.81 -20.26
N GLU A 890 11.80 7.03 -19.72
CA GLU A 890 10.66 7.87 -19.30
C GLU A 890 9.58 8.00 -20.37
#